data_AF-E0RP32-F1
#
_entry.id   AF-E0RP32-F1
#
_cell.length_a   1.000
_cell.length_b   1.000
_cell.length_c   1.000
_cell.angle_alpha   90.00
_cell.angle_beta   90.00
_cell.angle_gamma   90.00
#
_symmetry.space_group_name_H-M   'P 1'
#
loop_
_entity.id
_entity.type
_entity.pdbx_description
1 polymer ?
#
loop_
_entity_poly.entity_id
_entity_poly.type
_entity_poly.pdbx_seq_one_letter_code
_entity_poly.pdbx_strand_id
1 'polypeptide(L)'
;MDVIRTTRVGHHYSGKPGDCKTVTEQRFELTLPCGCPMLTSIMRRHPWIPLFSLLVLLPLSPQSPSLAQHLHALSATDTPRAYLLSALSDAGIPASPLSPAPDAPILATLSRHRPTTLTLVLPLGTPFPPALGLTLLAWAATTDIPVNLEVLFVQERTEPSAPLPSPFPVTPPFHHTLSYLEGLPALDHRVLLYLDITHPASSLTLHTTASARKAPPWLLATLFRAAGPSLSIHTPPSIPAQTLSLLAPDDLPYASLLTTLYTHDLPSAALTPATPAADPTPLLDFLTTLITTLPPTPPRTWENHYLAIPLNAGHLIVIHEHHYLILLLAGITATLLFGFFRFRHLRRYLSIMKRGWFMTPLLFLATGAFLLLGTTLLGSIAGFHRYDAFLLHHLQASFLLKISLTVFLISTLLFLLRIFSLPLMRITHYYTAAAILLLALDIALFGSIMLPLGIVFLWSLLCATGFSVTRSRILRLLLFLLSPLWIVYTLWWILSTPTPSPLLLTPPAAGDLLMAFLLLPFLLLLFRLDILLHRPATKVGTLLLLSLILSGLATALLTTHLLLTPTFTEETPRPVHVVEYIDETERRITVESPAPLSGLILTYDTAWKPLPETRTFSLTTPAPPSPLLLSTREHRFLNRLRVDLTIESTLPLDACHLTLESEEGLPLLETTFPFEFDTDRKRALVVISPVPALPLTLPLYIPHGRPITLTVRALTRSNPGAPSISSPLVKVETHTVYIRTLTLGGGP
;
A
#
# COMPACT_ATOMS: atom_id res chain seq x y z
N MET A 1 20.92 -25.37 -50.32
CA MET A 1 20.14 -24.13 -50.46
C MET A 1 19.68 -23.77 -49.06
N ASP A 2 20.22 -22.82 -48.30
CA ASP A 2 21.26 -21.78 -48.45
C ASP A 2 21.93 -21.68 -47.05
N VAL A 3 23.22 -21.96 -46.84
CA VAL A 3 24.47 -21.19 -47.05
C VAL A 3 24.52 -19.80 -46.35
N ILE A 4 25.62 -19.57 -45.61
CA ILE A 4 26.28 -18.30 -45.20
C ILE A 4 25.80 -17.75 -43.82
N ARG A 5 26.63 -17.38 -42.81
CA ARG A 5 28.04 -16.96 -42.71
C ARG A 5 28.59 -17.21 -41.30
N THR A 6 29.78 -17.81 -41.23
CA THR A 6 30.74 -17.65 -40.13
C THR A 6 31.58 -16.40 -40.38
N THR A 7 31.82 -15.59 -39.35
CA THR A 7 32.91 -14.60 -39.31
C THR A 7 33.84 -14.89 -38.14
N ARG A 8 35.13 -14.77 -38.42
CA ARG A 8 36.28 -15.14 -37.60
C ARG A 8 37.12 -13.87 -37.36
N VAL A 9 38.05 -13.98 -36.40
CA VAL A 9 39.21 -13.12 -36.10
C VAL A 9 38.89 -11.93 -35.17
N GLY A 10 39.61 -11.68 -34.08
CA GLY A 10 40.80 -12.31 -33.47
C GLY A 10 41.47 -11.30 -32.52
N HIS A 11 42.23 -11.78 -31.53
CA HIS A 11 43.47 -11.19 -30.95
C HIS A 11 43.91 -12.09 -29.78
N HIS A 12 45.03 -12.82 -29.93
CA HIS A 12 46.36 -12.48 -29.40
C HIS A 12 46.45 -12.51 -27.87
N TYR A 13 46.98 -13.62 -27.31
CA TYR A 13 47.95 -13.57 -26.22
C TYR A 13 48.91 -14.78 -26.31
N SER A 14 50.20 -14.45 -26.28
CA SER A 14 51.34 -15.36 -26.25
C SER A 14 51.70 -15.74 -24.81
N GLY A 15 52.02 -17.00 -24.54
CA GLY A 15 52.61 -17.43 -23.27
C GLY A 15 53.05 -18.90 -23.32
N LYS A 16 54.31 -19.16 -22.98
CA LYS A 16 55.07 -20.42 -23.12
C LYS A 16 54.61 -21.58 -22.20
N PRO A 17 55.02 -22.83 -22.49
CA PRO A 17 54.54 -24.04 -21.82
C PRO A 17 55.37 -24.39 -20.58
N GLY A 18 54.74 -25.00 -19.57
CA GLY A 18 55.44 -25.58 -18.43
C GLY A 18 54.51 -26.12 -17.34
N ASP A 19 54.67 -27.41 -17.06
CA ASP A 19 54.34 -28.14 -15.84
C ASP A 19 52.90 -28.60 -15.55
N CYS A 20 52.72 -29.89 -15.88
CA CYS A 20 51.78 -30.82 -15.26
C CYS A 20 51.86 -30.80 -13.74
N LYS A 21 50.74 -30.49 -13.07
CA LYS A 21 50.42 -31.03 -11.75
C LYS A 21 48.95 -31.47 -11.73
N THR A 22 48.80 -32.78 -11.57
CA THR A 22 47.57 -33.51 -11.24
C THR A 22 46.99 -32.95 -9.94
N VAL A 23 45.76 -32.43 -10.00
CA VAL A 23 44.96 -32.12 -8.82
C VAL A 23 43.96 -33.25 -8.62
N THR A 24 44.08 -33.83 -7.44
CA THR A 24 43.37 -34.97 -6.87
C THR A 24 41.85 -34.72 -6.76
N GLU A 25 41.06 -35.62 -7.35
CA GLU A 25 39.65 -35.82 -7.04
C GLU A 25 39.52 -36.29 -5.58
N GLN A 26 38.89 -35.47 -4.73
CA GLN A 26 38.41 -35.90 -3.43
C GLN A 26 37.06 -36.63 -3.61
N ARG A 27 37.11 -37.97 -3.59
CA ARG A 27 35.93 -38.81 -3.36
C ARG A 27 35.65 -38.86 -1.86
N PHE A 28 34.42 -38.47 -1.49
CA PHE A 28 33.88 -38.76 -0.17
C PHE A 28 33.45 -40.23 -0.12
N GLU A 29 34.14 -41.02 0.70
CA GLU A 29 33.74 -42.37 1.09
C GLU A 29 32.65 -42.27 2.18
N LEU A 30 31.42 -42.65 1.83
CA LEU A 30 30.36 -42.95 2.78
C LEU A 30 30.50 -44.43 3.19
N THR A 31 30.96 -44.66 4.41
CA THR A 31 30.98 -45.97 5.06
C THR A 31 29.60 -46.24 5.68
N LEU A 32 28.89 -47.24 5.15
CA LEU A 32 27.71 -47.84 5.77
C LEU A 32 28.09 -49.21 6.33
N PRO A 33 27.77 -49.55 7.59
CA PRO A 33 28.04 -50.87 8.14
C PRO A 33 26.87 -51.82 7.90
N CYS A 34 27.21 -53.05 7.49
CA CYS A 34 26.42 -54.31 7.58
C CYS A 34 25.15 -54.35 6.69
N GLY A 35 24.92 -55.30 5.78
CA GLY A 35 25.48 -56.64 5.59
C GLY A 35 24.30 -57.58 5.28
N CYS A 36 24.00 -57.82 4.01
CA CYS A 36 23.41 -59.08 3.50
C CYS A 36 23.35 -59.06 1.95
N PRO A 37 23.94 -60.06 1.26
CA PRO A 37 24.01 -60.10 -0.19
C PRO A 37 22.92 -61.03 -0.75
N MET A 38 22.09 -60.55 -1.68
CA MET A 38 21.54 -61.41 -2.73
C MET A 38 20.80 -60.60 -3.80
N LEU A 39 21.06 -60.97 -5.06
CA LEU A 39 20.22 -60.72 -6.24
C LEU A 39 20.26 -59.33 -6.91
N THR A 40 21.44 -58.96 -7.39
CA THR A 40 21.57 -58.29 -8.70
C THR A 40 21.75 -59.33 -9.79
N SER A 41 20.68 -59.73 -10.47
CA SER A 41 20.72 -60.37 -11.80
C SER A 41 19.29 -60.66 -12.27
N ILE A 42 18.78 -59.84 -13.20
CA ILE A 42 18.00 -60.21 -14.40
C ILE A 42 17.35 -58.92 -14.94
N MET A 43 17.95 -58.42 -16.01
CA MET A 43 17.39 -57.40 -16.87
C MET A 43 16.47 -58.06 -17.91
N ARG A 44 15.48 -57.28 -18.39
CA ARG A 44 14.79 -57.38 -19.70
C ARG A 44 13.69 -58.45 -19.87
N ARG A 45 12.42 -57.99 -19.87
CA ARG A 45 11.50 -57.93 -21.05
C ARG A 45 10.06 -57.54 -20.60
N HIS A 46 9.54 -56.49 -21.24
CA HIS A 46 8.17 -55.90 -21.35
C HIS A 46 6.90 -56.71 -20.92
N PRO A 47 5.66 -56.15 -20.96
CA PRO A 47 5.11 -54.83 -20.61
C PRO A 47 3.77 -54.93 -19.78
N TRP A 48 3.30 -53.84 -19.15
CA TRP A 48 1.91 -53.52 -18.74
C TRP A 48 0.95 -54.63 -18.24
N ILE A 49 0.56 -54.57 -16.95
CA ILE A 49 -0.81 -54.64 -16.37
C ILE A 49 -0.68 -54.39 -14.85
N PRO A 50 -1.51 -53.53 -14.22
CA PRO A 50 -1.55 -53.37 -12.77
C PRO A 50 -2.66 -54.24 -12.17
N LEU A 51 -2.33 -55.08 -11.17
CA LEU A 51 -3.32 -55.69 -10.29
C LEU A 51 -2.69 -55.93 -8.92
N PHE A 52 -3.09 -55.05 -8.00
CA PHE A 52 -3.59 -55.34 -6.67
C PHE A 52 -2.84 -56.32 -5.74
N SER A 53 -2.64 -55.80 -4.52
CA SER A 53 -2.56 -56.51 -3.23
C SER A 53 -1.26 -57.24 -2.91
N LEU A 54 -0.45 -56.68 -2.01
CA LEU A 54 -0.48 -57.07 -0.58
C LEU A 54 0.56 -56.27 0.23
N LEU A 55 0.10 -55.76 1.39
CA LEU A 55 0.84 -55.73 2.66
C LEU A 55 2.13 -54.88 2.76
N VAL A 56 1.97 -53.64 3.25
CA VAL A 56 2.85 -53.13 4.31
C VAL A 56 1.97 -52.55 5.41
N LEU A 57 1.96 -53.27 6.54
CA LEU A 57 1.45 -52.84 7.83
C LEU A 57 2.17 -51.54 8.24
N LEU A 58 1.44 -50.42 8.23
CA LEU A 58 1.84 -49.19 8.92
C LEU A 58 1.29 -49.22 10.34
N PRO A 59 2.09 -48.86 11.37
CA PRO A 59 1.56 -48.69 12.71
C PRO A 59 0.62 -47.48 12.72
N LEU A 60 -0.58 -47.69 13.25
CA LEU A 60 -1.58 -46.65 13.54
C LEU A 60 -1.00 -45.68 14.60
N SER A 61 -0.35 -44.63 14.12
CA SER A 61 -0.30 -43.35 14.84
C SER A 61 -1.59 -42.59 14.52
N PRO A 62 -2.21 -41.87 15.47
CA PRO A 62 -3.37 -41.03 15.16
C PRO A 62 -2.94 -39.99 14.11
N GLN A 63 -3.32 -40.18 12.86
CA GLN A 63 -2.99 -39.26 11.78
C GLN A 63 -3.86 -38.02 11.95
N SER A 64 -3.24 -36.90 12.33
CA SER A 64 -3.83 -35.59 12.11
C SER A 64 -4.17 -35.47 10.61
N PRO A 65 -5.37 -35.00 10.24
CA PRO A 65 -5.76 -34.85 8.84
C PRO A 65 -4.75 -34.00 8.06
N SER A 66 -4.46 -34.39 6.82
CA SER A 66 -3.54 -33.64 5.95
C SER A 66 -4.23 -32.37 5.41
N LEU A 67 -3.45 -31.33 5.10
CA LEU A 67 -3.96 -30.08 4.53
C LEU A 67 -4.90 -30.32 3.32
N ALA A 68 -4.59 -31.32 2.49
CA ALA A 68 -5.42 -31.72 1.36
C ALA A 68 -6.81 -32.24 1.77
N GLN A 69 -6.92 -32.94 2.90
CA GLN A 69 -8.21 -33.44 3.41
C GLN A 69 -9.09 -32.30 3.92
N HIS A 70 -8.51 -31.33 4.64
CA HIS A 70 -9.24 -30.14 5.07
C HIS A 70 -9.66 -29.26 3.89
N LEU A 71 -8.78 -29.08 2.90
CA LEU A 71 -9.11 -28.37 1.66
C LEU A 71 -10.29 -29.00 0.94
N HIS A 72 -10.25 -30.32 0.73
CA HIS A 72 -11.33 -31.04 0.06
C HIS A 72 -12.66 -30.91 0.82
N ALA A 73 -12.63 -31.04 2.15
CA ALA A 73 -13.82 -30.92 2.98
C ALA A 73 -14.39 -29.49 3.01
N LEU A 74 -13.53 -28.47 3.11
CA LEU A 74 -13.94 -27.06 3.06
C LEU A 74 -14.43 -26.65 1.66
N SER A 75 -13.87 -27.20 0.59
CA SER A 75 -14.39 -26.96 -0.77
C SER A 75 -15.73 -27.66 -1.05
N ALA A 76 -16.04 -28.73 -0.31
CA ALA A 76 -17.26 -29.52 -0.50
C ALA A 76 -18.41 -29.10 0.41
N THR A 77 -18.20 -28.12 1.30
CA THR A 77 -19.21 -27.66 2.26
C THR A 77 -19.71 -26.26 1.93
N ASP A 78 -21.03 -26.10 1.86
CA ASP A 78 -21.67 -24.80 1.64
C ASP A 78 -21.52 -23.87 2.86
N THR A 79 -21.13 -24.43 4.02
CA THR A 79 -20.96 -23.71 5.29
C THR A 79 -19.57 -23.98 5.90
N PRO A 80 -18.50 -23.32 5.40
CA PRO A 80 -17.13 -23.54 5.88
C PRO A 80 -16.98 -23.29 7.40
N ARG A 81 -17.77 -22.37 7.96
CA ARG A 81 -17.84 -22.11 9.41
C ARG A 81 -18.30 -23.31 10.24
N ALA A 82 -19.32 -24.03 9.79
CA ALA A 82 -19.84 -25.19 10.52
C ALA A 82 -18.80 -26.32 10.56
N TYR A 83 -18.14 -26.57 9.41
CA TYR A 83 -17.04 -27.53 9.32
C TYR A 83 -15.85 -27.13 10.20
N LEU A 84 -15.49 -25.84 10.24
CA LEU A 84 -14.42 -25.35 11.12
C LEU A 84 -14.71 -25.62 12.59
N LEU A 85 -15.92 -25.30 13.06
CA LEU A 85 -16.31 -25.53 14.46
C LEU A 85 -16.33 -27.02 14.80
N SER A 86 -16.83 -27.88 13.90
CA SER A 86 -16.79 -29.33 14.12
C SER A 86 -15.35 -29.87 14.13
N ALA A 87 -14.51 -29.46 13.17
CA ALA A 87 -13.13 -29.91 13.09
C ALA A 87 -12.29 -29.48 14.32
N LEU A 88 -12.49 -28.27 14.82
CA LEU A 88 -11.83 -27.78 16.04
C LEU A 88 -12.31 -28.53 17.29
N SER A 89 -13.61 -28.79 17.38
CA SER A 89 -14.20 -29.59 18.46
C SER A 89 -13.66 -31.03 18.45
N ASP A 90 -13.58 -31.66 17.29
CA ASP A 90 -13.05 -33.02 17.11
C ASP A 90 -11.56 -33.11 17.48
N ALA A 91 -10.80 -32.04 17.20
CA ALA A 91 -9.40 -31.91 17.60
C ALA A 91 -9.21 -31.57 19.09
N GLY A 92 -10.29 -31.36 19.85
CA GLY A 92 -10.23 -30.95 21.26
C GLY A 92 -9.68 -29.54 21.47
N ILE A 93 -9.74 -28.69 20.45
CA ILE A 93 -9.20 -27.32 20.47
C ILE A 93 -10.34 -26.35 20.82
N PRO A 94 -10.22 -25.57 21.92
CA PRO A 94 -11.27 -24.64 22.30
C PRO A 94 -11.41 -23.56 21.23
N ALA A 95 -12.60 -23.52 20.62
CA ALA A 95 -13.01 -22.54 19.65
C ALA A 95 -14.28 -21.84 20.13
N SER A 96 -14.34 -20.52 19.98
CA SER A 96 -15.53 -19.76 20.37
C SER A 96 -15.81 -18.68 19.33
N PRO A 97 -17.04 -18.60 18.79
CA PRO A 97 -17.45 -17.45 18.00
C PRO A 97 -17.52 -16.22 18.91
N LEU A 98 -16.94 -15.11 18.45
CA LEU A 98 -16.85 -13.88 19.26
C LEU A 98 -18.20 -13.15 19.38
N SER A 99 -19.17 -13.51 18.55
CA SER A 99 -20.55 -13.03 18.59
C SER A 99 -21.49 -14.10 18.01
N PRO A 100 -22.78 -14.14 18.41
CA PRO A 100 -23.78 -15.01 17.79
C PRO A 100 -24.05 -14.68 16.31
N ALA A 101 -23.54 -13.55 15.80
CA ALA A 101 -23.71 -13.17 14.41
C ALA A 101 -23.09 -14.20 13.45
N PRO A 102 -23.73 -14.50 12.31
CA PRO A 102 -23.26 -15.46 11.31
C PRO A 102 -21.91 -15.07 10.66
N ASP A 103 -21.51 -13.81 10.80
CA ASP A 103 -20.25 -13.27 10.27
C ASP A 103 -19.21 -12.96 11.37
N ALA A 104 -19.51 -13.34 12.61
CA ALA A 104 -18.60 -13.13 13.73
C ALA A 104 -17.28 -13.90 13.54
N PRO A 105 -16.12 -13.27 13.83
CA PRO A 105 -14.85 -13.95 13.79
C PRO A 105 -14.81 -15.15 14.76
N ILE A 106 -14.13 -16.21 14.35
CA ILE A 106 -13.97 -17.44 15.14
C ILE A 106 -12.56 -17.43 15.70
N LEU A 107 -12.45 -17.45 17.02
CA LEU A 107 -11.17 -17.57 17.71
C LEU A 107 -10.94 -19.03 18.11
N ALA A 108 -9.84 -19.61 17.63
CA ALA A 108 -9.32 -20.88 18.11
C ALA A 108 -8.06 -20.64 18.93
N THR A 109 -8.00 -21.16 20.15
CA THR A 109 -6.87 -20.90 21.06
C THR A 109 -6.19 -22.19 21.49
N LEU A 110 -4.86 -22.19 21.45
CA LEU A 110 -4.02 -23.24 21.99
C LEU A 110 -3.10 -22.61 23.05
N SER A 111 -3.60 -22.53 24.28
CA SER A 111 -2.86 -21.95 25.41
C SER A 111 -2.04 -23.02 26.14
N ARG A 112 -0.75 -22.75 26.33
CA ARG A 112 0.18 -23.59 27.11
C ARG A 112 0.81 -22.84 28.28
N HIS A 113 0.16 -21.77 28.75
CA HIS A 113 0.70 -20.86 29.78
C HIS A 113 2.09 -20.30 29.41
N ARG A 114 2.34 -20.05 28.13
CA ARG A 114 3.57 -19.38 27.68
C ARG A 114 3.40 -17.86 27.82
N PRO A 115 4.51 -17.12 28.03
CA PRO A 115 4.46 -15.67 28.16
C PRO A 115 4.12 -14.94 26.85
N THR A 116 4.42 -15.54 25.70
CA THR A 116 4.19 -14.92 24.38
C THR A 116 3.05 -15.61 23.66
N THR A 117 2.20 -14.84 23.00
CA THR A 117 1.07 -15.33 22.21
C THR A 117 1.20 -14.85 20.77
N LEU A 118 1.21 -15.78 19.82
CA LEU A 118 1.17 -15.50 18.39
C LEU A 118 -0.28 -15.62 17.91
N THR A 119 -0.85 -14.52 17.42
CA THR A 119 -2.18 -14.49 16.82
C THR A 119 -2.05 -14.45 15.30
N LEU A 120 -2.48 -15.51 14.62
CA LEU A 120 -2.58 -15.57 13.17
C LEU A 120 -4.00 -15.15 12.76
N VAL A 121 -4.12 -14.12 11.91
CA VAL A 121 -5.40 -13.67 11.37
C VAL A 121 -5.55 -14.21 9.96
N LEU A 122 -6.55 -15.05 9.73
CA LEU A 122 -6.78 -15.77 8.48
C LEU A 122 -8.16 -15.40 7.89
N PRO A 123 -8.25 -15.04 6.60
CA PRO A 123 -9.53 -14.76 5.97
C PRO A 123 -10.35 -16.06 5.76
N LEU A 124 -11.67 -15.98 5.95
CA LEU A 124 -12.62 -17.07 5.72
C LEU A 124 -13.13 -17.13 4.28
N GLY A 125 -12.78 -16.15 3.43
CA GLY A 125 -13.35 -15.99 2.09
C GLY A 125 -13.00 -17.11 1.10
N THR A 126 -11.93 -17.86 1.33
CA THR A 126 -11.54 -19.00 0.50
C THR A 126 -11.23 -20.23 1.38
N PRO A 127 -11.31 -21.47 0.86
CA PRO A 127 -11.10 -22.67 1.68
C PRO A 127 -9.64 -22.89 2.12
N PHE A 128 -8.68 -22.21 1.49
CA PHE A 128 -7.26 -22.43 1.75
C PHE A 128 -6.76 -21.90 3.11
N PRO A 129 -6.93 -20.60 3.45
CA PRO A 129 -6.56 -20.09 4.78
C PRO A 129 -7.18 -20.88 5.95
N PRO A 130 -8.48 -21.24 5.97
CA PRO A 130 -9.04 -22.03 7.05
C PRO A 130 -8.45 -23.44 7.15
N ALA A 131 -8.21 -24.12 6.00
CA ALA A 131 -7.53 -25.41 5.99
C ALA A 131 -6.11 -25.33 6.56
N LEU A 132 -5.39 -24.26 6.22
CA LEU A 132 -4.06 -23.98 6.73
C LEU A 132 -4.05 -23.74 8.24
N GLY A 133 -4.98 -22.93 8.75
CA GLY A 133 -5.14 -22.68 10.19
C GLY A 133 -5.41 -23.96 10.98
N LEU A 134 -6.32 -24.80 10.49
CA LEU A 134 -6.60 -26.11 11.11
C LEU A 134 -5.37 -27.03 11.12
N THR A 135 -4.64 -27.10 10.01
CA THR A 135 -3.45 -27.93 9.89
C THR A 135 -2.35 -27.47 10.87
N LEU A 136 -2.15 -26.16 11.00
CA LEU A 136 -1.19 -25.58 11.95
C LEU A 136 -1.59 -25.84 13.40
N LEU A 137 -2.87 -25.70 13.73
CA LEU A 137 -3.39 -25.98 15.06
C LEU A 137 -3.25 -27.46 15.44
N ALA A 138 -3.52 -28.38 14.51
CA ALA A 138 -3.32 -29.82 14.72
C ALA A 138 -1.84 -30.19 14.92
N TRP A 139 -0.95 -29.61 14.11
CA TRP A 139 0.50 -29.76 14.28
C TRP A 139 0.98 -29.19 15.64
N ALA A 140 0.51 -27.99 16.01
CA ALA A 140 0.84 -27.34 17.27
C ALA A 140 0.27 -28.08 18.49
N ALA A 141 -0.84 -28.80 18.36
CA ALA A 141 -1.39 -29.63 19.43
C ALA A 141 -0.48 -30.83 19.75
N THR A 142 0.23 -31.36 18.75
CA THR A 142 1.12 -32.52 18.89
C THR A 142 2.58 -32.16 19.15
N THR A 143 3.00 -30.93 18.86
CA THR A 143 4.39 -30.46 18.96
C THR A 143 4.58 -29.56 20.19
N ASP A 144 5.72 -29.59 20.87
CA ASP A 144 6.02 -28.58 21.89
C ASP A 144 6.46 -27.26 21.27
N ILE A 145 5.62 -26.24 21.40
CA ILE A 145 5.83 -24.91 20.84
C ILE A 145 6.20 -23.89 21.93
N PRO A 146 7.08 -22.92 21.63
CA PRO A 146 7.58 -21.97 22.61
C PRO A 146 6.58 -20.85 22.96
N VAL A 147 5.47 -20.74 22.21
CA VAL A 147 4.48 -19.66 22.30
C VAL A 147 3.06 -20.23 22.41
N ASN A 148 2.11 -19.45 22.92
CA ASN A 148 0.70 -19.76 22.75
C ASN A 148 0.31 -19.44 21.30
N LEU A 149 -0.50 -20.30 20.67
CA LEU A 149 -0.97 -20.08 19.31
C LEU A 149 -2.46 -19.75 19.34
N GLU A 150 -2.82 -18.61 18.79
CA GLU A 150 -4.20 -18.22 18.54
C GLU A 150 -4.41 -18.07 17.03
N VAL A 151 -5.49 -18.63 16.51
CA VAL A 151 -5.90 -18.45 15.11
C VAL A 151 -7.25 -17.77 15.11
N LEU A 152 -7.29 -16.57 14.53
CA LEU A 152 -8.48 -15.76 14.37
C LEU A 152 -8.94 -15.87 12.92
N PHE A 153 -10.02 -16.60 12.69
CA PHE A 153 -10.66 -16.68 11.40
C PHE A 153 -11.61 -15.49 11.23
N VAL A 154 -11.30 -14.62 10.27
CA VAL A 154 -12.01 -13.37 10.02
C VAL A 154 -12.73 -13.45 8.69
N GLN A 155 -13.99 -13.04 8.64
CA GLN A 155 -14.67 -12.88 7.35
C GLN A 155 -14.09 -11.65 6.67
N GLU A 156 -13.33 -11.87 5.61
CA GLU A 156 -12.70 -10.78 4.87
C GLU A 156 -13.81 -9.96 4.21
N ARG A 157 -13.84 -8.67 4.54
CA ARG A 157 -14.65 -7.72 3.78
C ARG A 157 -13.90 -7.56 2.46
N THR A 158 -14.33 -8.24 1.41
CA THR A 158 -13.94 -7.83 0.06
C THR A 158 -14.42 -6.40 -0.07
N GLU A 159 -13.49 -5.44 -0.01
CA GLU A 159 -13.82 -4.08 -0.36
C GLU A 159 -14.43 -4.14 -1.76
N PRO A 160 -15.61 -3.53 -1.97
CA PRO A 160 -16.04 -3.29 -3.33
C PRO A 160 -14.90 -2.53 -4.00
N SER A 161 -14.37 -3.07 -5.09
CA SER A 161 -13.24 -2.54 -5.88
C SER A 161 -13.42 -1.09 -6.39
N ALA A 162 -14.54 -0.47 -6.05
CA ALA A 162 -14.89 0.91 -6.27
C ALA A 162 -15.60 1.44 -5.00
N PRO A 163 -15.38 2.69 -4.60
CA PRO A 163 -16.09 3.29 -3.46
C PRO A 163 -17.59 3.11 -3.63
N LEU A 164 -18.27 2.62 -2.59
CA LEU A 164 -19.72 2.47 -2.60
C LEU A 164 -20.37 3.83 -2.87
N PRO A 165 -21.40 3.90 -3.73
CA PRO A 165 -22.11 5.16 -3.95
C PRO A 165 -22.79 5.62 -2.65
N SER A 166 -22.69 6.90 -2.32
CA SER A 166 -23.54 7.51 -1.28
C SER A 166 -25.00 7.23 -1.61
N PRO A 167 -25.84 6.69 -0.70
CA PRO A 167 -25.74 6.82 0.76
C PRO A 167 -25.26 5.56 1.50
N PHE A 168 -24.58 4.61 0.84
CA PHE A 168 -24.07 3.42 1.53
C PHE A 168 -22.95 3.84 2.49
N PRO A 169 -23.11 3.67 3.82
CA PRO A 169 -22.06 4.02 4.76
C PRO A 169 -20.87 3.08 4.55
N VAL A 170 -19.69 3.67 4.34
CA VAL A 170 -18.42 2.94 4.31
C VAL A 170 -18.10 2.56 5.75
N THR A 171 -18.63 1.44 6.24
CA THR A 171 -18.09 0.85 7.46
C THR A 171 -16.64 0.44 7.16
N PRO A 172 -15.69 0.72 8.05
CA PRO A 172 -14.29 0.38 7.80
C PRO A 172 -14.16 -1.15 7.60
N PRO A 173 -13.26 -1.60 6.70
CA PRO A 173 -12.89 -3.01 6.66
C PRO A 173 -12.39 -3.43 8.05
N PHE A 174 -12.67 -4.67 8.44
CA PHE A 174 -12.26 -5.25 9.74
C PHE A 174 -12.95 -4.70 11.01
N HIS A 175 -14.07 -3.96 10.94
CA HIS A 175 -14.76 -3.44 12.14
C HIS A 175 -14.94 -4.48 13.27
N HIS A 176 -15.39 -5.70 12.96
CA HIS A 176 -15.53 -6.78 13.96
C HIS A 176 -14.20 -7.23 14.54
N THR A 177 -13.17 -7.37 13.69
CA THR A 177 -11.80 -7.71 14.12
C THR A 177 -11.23 -6.63 15.02
N LEU A 178 -11.40 -5.36 14.65
CA LEU A 178 -10.96 -4.20 15.43
C LEU A 178 -11.66 -4.17 16.79
N SER A 179 -12.98 -4.31 16.83
CA SER A 179 -13.74 -4.35 18.08
C SER A 179 -13.32 -5.49 19.01
N TYR A 180 -12.94 -6.65 18.46
CA TYR A 180 -12.38 -7.75 19.25
C TYR A 180 -10.99 -7.42 19.79
N LEU A 181 -10.12 -6.89 18.94
CA LEU A 181 -8.75 -6.54 19.30
C LEU A 181 -8.70 -5.45 20.38
N GLU A 182 -9.63 -4.49 20.35
CA GLU A 182 -9.81 -3.46 21.39
C GLU A 182 -10.27 -4.06 22.73
N GLY A 183 -11.01 -5.18 22.70
CA GLY A 183 -11.51 -5.87 23.89
C GLY A 183 -10.54 -6.84 24.56
N LEU A 184 -9.33 -7.03 24.01
CA LEU A 184 -8.36 -7.99 24.55
C LEU A 184 -7.71 -7.49 25.87
N PRO A 185 -7.78 -8.27 26.98
CA PRO A 185 -7.12 -7.90 28.23
C PRO A 185 -5.60 -8.00 28.10
N ALA A 186 -4.88 -6.98 28.61
CA ALA A 186 -3.43 -6.84 28.69
C ALA A 186 -2.64 -7.37 27.47
N LEU A 187 -2.38 -6.47 26.53
CA LEU A 187 -1.70 -6.68 25.25
C LEU A 187 -0.21 -7.08 25.34
N ASP A 188 0.29 -7.36 26.55
CA ASP A 188 1.69 -7.66 26.78
C ASP A 188 2.09 -8.98 26.08
N HIS A 189 3.16 -8.92 25.28
CA HIS A 189 3.78 -10.07 24.61
C HIS A 189 2.91 -10.79 23.55
N ARG A 190 1.96 -10.07 22.93
CA ARG A 190 1.21 -10.55 21.76
C ARG A 190 1.90 -10.15 20.46
N VAL A 191 1.96 -11.05 19.48
CA VAL A 191 2.44 -10.79 18.11
C VAL A 191 1.34 -11.16 17.14
N LEU A 192 1.00 -10.27 16.21
CA LEU A 192 -0.11 -10.50 15.29
C LEU A 192 0.36 -10.54 13.84
N LEU A 193 0.02 -11.61 13.11
CA LEU A 193 0.31 -11.72 11.68
C LEU A 193 -0.98 -11.82 10.90
N TYR A 194 -1.20 -10.86 10.00
CA TYR A 194 -2.28 -10.90 9.03
C TYR A 194 -1.82 -11.68 7.80
N LEU A 195 -2.48 -12.78 7.49
CA LEU A 195 -2.13 -13.68 6.41
C LEU A 195 -3.26 -13.67 5.37
N ASP A 196 -3.22 -12.73 4.45
CA ASP A 196 -4.13 -12.71 3.30
C ASP A 196 -3.55 -13.57 2.18
N ILE A 197 -3.68 -14.89 2.36
CA ILE A 197 -3.16 -15.89 1.43
C ILE A 197 -4.34 -16.76 0.98
N THR A 198 -4.93 -16.40 -0.16
CA THR A 198 -6.11 -17.09 -0.69
C THR A 198 -5.79 -18.42 -1.40
N HIS A 199 -4.51 -18.66 -1.72
CA HIS A 199 -4.01 -19.82 -2.44
C HIS A 199 -2.54 -20.10 -2.07
N PRO A 200 -2.00 -21.31 -2.29
CA PRO A 200 -0.60 -21.60 -1.99
C PRO A 200 0.33 -20.66 -2.78
N ALA A 201 1.43 -20.22 -2.16
CA ALA A 201 2.33 -19.23 -2.74
C ALA A 201 3.80 -19.63 -2.56
N SER A 202 4.61 -19.40 -3.59
CA SER A 202 6.07 -19.62 -3.57
C SER A 202 6.85 -18.36 -3.18
N SER A 203 6.18 -17.20 -3.24
CA SER A 203 6.69 -15.94 -2.74
C SER A 203 5.60 -15.14 -2.05
N LEU A 204 5.99 -14.43 -0.99
CA LEU A 204 5.12 -13.55 -0.21
C LEU A 204 5.62 -12.12 -0.31
N THR A 205 4.68 -11.18 -0.36
CA THR A 205 4.94 -9.75 -0.18
C THR A 205 4.67 -9.38 1.26
N LEU A 206 5.64 -8.71 1.89
CA LEU A 206 5.59 -8.33 3.29
C LEU A 206 5.28 -6.85 3.43
N HIS A 207 4.16 -6.55 4.07
CA HIS A 207 3.67 -5.20 4.37
C HIS A 207 3.83 -4.92 5.85
N THR A 208 4.57 -3.86 6.16
CA THR A 208 5.10 -3.61 7.51
C THR A 208 4.93 -2.17 7.95
N THR A 209 4.24 -1.35 7.16
CA THR A 209 4.13 0.08 7.39
C THR A 209 2.67 0.50 7.32
N ALA A 210 2.20 1.24 8.32
CA ALA A 210 0.89 1.86 8.34
C ALA A 210 0.93 3.08 9.29
N SER A 211 0.25 4.18 8.94
CA SER A 211 0.14 5.40 9.77
C SER A 211 1.42 5.83 10.50
N ALA A 212 2.49 6.10 9.75
CA ALA A 212 3.75 6.59 10.29
C ALA A 212 4.50 5.65 11.29
N ARG A 213 4.09 4.38 11.41
CA ARG A 213 4.79 3.34 12.19
C ARG A 213 5.18 2.15 11.31
N LYS A 214 6.22 1.42 11.75
CA LYS A 214 6.69 0.19 11.11
C LYS A 214 6.62 -0.98 12.07
N ALA A 215 6.44 -2.20 11.55
CA ALA A 215 6.65 -3.43 12.28
C ALA A 215 8.07 -3.43 12.91
N PRO A 216 8.30 -4.04 14.08
CA PRO A 216 9.62 -3.98 14.69
C PRO A 216 10.66 -4.81 13.92
N PRO A 217 11.95 -4.41 13.94
CA PRO A 217 12.99 -5.06 13.14
C PRO A 217 13.23 -6.52 13.51
N TRP A 218 13.06 -6.87 14.79
CA TRP A 218 13.20 -8.26 15.26
C TRP A 218 12.12 -9.17 14.65
N LEU A 219 10.91 -8.66 14.42
CA LEU A 219 9.83 -9.43 13.79
C LEU A 219 10.18 -9.70 12.33
N LEU A 220 10.67 -8.69 11.61
CA LEU A 220 11.14 -8.89 10.23
C LEU A 220 12.28 -9.91 10.15
N ALA A 221 13.28 -9.78 11.01
CA ALA A 221 14.40 -10.71 11.04
C ALA A 221 13.94 -12.15 11.32
N THR A 222 12.90 -12.31 12.15
CA THR A 222 12.29 -13.62 12.44
C THR A 222 11.53 -14.15 11.23
N LEU A 223 10.72 -13.32 10.56
CA LEU A 223 10.00 -13.69 9.33
C LEU A 223 10.95 -14.11 8.20
N PHE A 224 11.98 -13.32 7.93
CA PHE A 224 12.97 -13.66 6.89
C PHE A 224 13.77 -14.91 7.24
N ARG A 225 14.14 -15.10 8.52
CA ARG A 225 14.83 -16.32 8.97
C ARG A 225 13.95 -17.56 8.83
N ALA A 226 12.66 -17.45 9.17
CA ALA A 226 11.71 -18.53 9.06
C ALA A 226 11.42 -18.91 7.60
N ALA A 227 11.43 -17.94 6.68
CA ALA A 227 11.17 -18.18 5.26
C ALA A 227 12.29 -19.00 4.60
N GLY A 228 13.53 -18.82 5.05
CA GLY A 228 14.68 -19.57 4.55
C GLY A 228 14.84 -19.48 3.02
N PRO A 229 15.44 -20.51 2.39
CA PRO A 229 15.55 -20.58 0.93
C PRO A 229 14.29 -21.13 0.25
N SER A 230 13.37 -21.74 1.01
CA SER A 230 12.17 -22.42 0.48
C SER A 230 11.05 -21.44 0.10
N LEU A 231 10.98 -20.27 0.76
CA LEU A 231 9.99 -19.25 0.50
C LEU A 231 10.65 -17.88 0.32
N SER A 232 10.38 -17.21 -0.80
CA SER A 232 10.93 -15.87 -1.04
C SER A 232 10.01 -14.79 -0.47
N ILE A 233 10.53 -13.97 0.45
CA ILE A 233 9.81 -12.79 0.96
C ILE A 233 10.31 -11.55 0.23
N HIS A 234 9.40 -10.89 -0.47
CA HIS A 234 9.62 -9.59 -1.11
C HIS A 234 9.12 -8.48 -0.18
N THR A 235 10.02 -7.60 0.24
CA THR A 235 9.64 -6.30 0.80
C THR A 235 9.63 -5.26 -0.32
N PRO A 236 8.72 -4.26 -0.28
CA PRO A 236 8.75 -3.16 -1.24
C PRO A 236 10.17 -2.56 -1.29
N PRO A 237 10.78 -2.46 -2.49
CA PRO A 237 12.24 -2.59 -2.65
C PRO A 237 13.07 -1.32 -2.37
N SER A 238 12.62 -0.34 -1.58
CA SER A 238 13.46 0.84 -1.38
C SER A 238 13.29 1.63 -0.07
N ILE A 239 14.37 2.31 0.30
CA ILE A 239 14.44 3.35 1.34
C ILE A 239 13.29 4.38 1.15
N PRO A 240 13.08 4.97 -0.05
CA PRO A 240 11.95 5.85 -0.29
C PRO A 240 10.57 5.18 -0.25
N ALA A 241 10.42 3.87 -0.51
CA ALA A 241 9.15 3.13 -0.39
C ALA A 241 8.59 3.16 1.01
N GLN A 242 9.46 2.77 1.94
CA GLN A 242 9.14 2.69 3.36
C GLN A 242 9.05 4.09 3.99
N THR A 243 9.56 5.12 3.31
CA THR A 243 9.47 6.53 3.72
C THR A 243 8.14 7.12 3.22
N LEU A 244 7.69 6.73 2.03
CA LEU A 244 6.41 7.17 1.46
C LEU A 244 5.21 6.51 2.09
N SER A 245 5.28 5.23 2.44
CA SER A 245 4.18 4.55 3.13
C SER A 245 3.91 5.11 4.53
N LEU A 246 4.78 5.98 5.06
CA LEU A 246 4.55 6.75 6.29
C LEU A 246 3.89 8.11 6.02
N LEU A 247 3.90 8.59 4.78
CA LEU A 247 3.43 9.92 4.35
C LEU A 247 2.19 9.87 3.45
N ALA A 248 1.86 8.72 2.88
CA ALA A 248 0.68 8.52 2.05
C ALA A 248 -0.52 8.04 2.90
N PRO A 249 -1.73 8.59 2.69
CA PRO A 249 -2.94 7.99 3.22
C PRO A 249 -3.13 6.59 2.62
N ASP A 250 -3.44 5.66 3.49
CA ASP A 250 -3.42 4.22 3.27
C ASP A 250 -4.61 3.75 2.40
N ASP A 251 -4.43 3.59 1.08
CA ASP A 251 -5.40 2.94 0.17
C ASP A 251 -5.34 1.38 0.22
N LEU A 252 -4.61 0.81 1.18
CA LEU A 252 -4.46 -0.64 1.31
C LEU A 252 -5.49 -1.19 2.31
N PRO A 253 -6.21 -2.29 1.99
CA PRO A 253 -7.32 -2.78 2.81
C PRO A 253 -6.89 -3.11 4.25
N TYR A 254 -5.70 -3.67 4.44
CA TYR A 254 -5.13 -4.05 5.74
C TYR A 254 -4.44 -2.90 6.49
N ALA A 255 -4.27 -1.73 5.88
CA ALA A 255 -3.51 -0.65 6.51
C ALA A 255 -4.29 0.05 7.63
N SER A 256 -5.63 0.05 7.56
CA SER A 256 -6.50 0.43 8.69
C SER A 256 -6.33 -0.50 9.89
N LEU A 257 -6.22 -1.81 9.64
CA LEU A 257 -5.95 -2.84 10.65
C LEU A 257 -4.56 -2.64 11.28
N LEU A 258 -3.51 -2.56 10.45
CA LEU A 258 -2.14 -2.34 10.92
C LEU A 258 -2.00 -1.02 11.69
N THR A 259 -2.64 0.05 11.23
CA THR A 259 -2.69 1.34 11.93
C THR A 259 -3.23 1.15 13.33
N THR A 260 -4.39 0.51 13.47
CA THR A 260 -5.02 0.31 14.78
C THR A 260 -4.15 -0.55 15.68
N LEU A 261 -3.54 -1.61 15.14
CA LEU A 261 -2.60 -2.45 15.88
C LEU A 261 -1.37 -1.68 16.36
N TYR A 262 -0.79 -0.83 15.51
CA TYR A 262 0.35 0.00 15.85
C TYR A 262 0.01 1.09 16.86
N THR A 263 -1.22 1.61 16.88
CA THR A 263 -1.67 2.54 17.94
C THR A 263 -1.76 1.88 19.32
N HIS A 264 -1.99 0.57 19.35
CA HIS A 264 -2.03 -0.25 20.57
C HIS A 264 -0.68 -0.89 20.92
N ASP A 265 0.42 -0.46 20.27
CA ASP A 265 1.78 -1.00 20.45
C ASP A 265 1.89 -2.53 20.24
N LEU A 266 1.04 -3.10 19.36
CA LEU A 266 1.04 -4.53 19.04
C LEU A 266 1.92 -4.85 17.83
N PRO A 267 3.01 -5.63 18.00
CA PRO A 267 3.93 -5.96 16.90
C PRO A 267 3.20 -6.79 15.85
N SER A 268 3.00 -6.18 14.69
CA SER A 268 2.21 -6.77 13.62
C SER A 268 2.79 -6.57 12.22
N ALA A 269 2.49 -7.51 11.33
CA ALA A 269 2.84 -7.45 9.92
C ALA A 269 1.76 -8.17 9.07
N ALA A 270 1.61 -7.75 7.82
CA ALA A 270 0.71 -8.38 6.85
C ALA A 270 1.52 -9.07 5.74
N LEU A 271 1.08 -10.26 5.33
CA LEU A 271 1.67 -11.06 4.27
C LEU A 271 0.62 -11.34 3.20
N THR A 272 0.95 -11.04 1.94
CA THR A 272 0.10 -11.30 0.77
C THR A 272 0.85 -12.14 -0.27
N PRO A 273 0.20 -12.99 -1.07
CA PRO A 273 0.86 -13.81 -2.09
C PRO A 273 1.42 -12.91 -3.21
N ALA A 274 2.69 -13.10 -3.58
CA ALA A 274 3.27 -12.46 -4.76
C ALA A 274 3.24 -13.38 -5.99
N THR A 275 3.55 -14.67 -5.80
CA THR A 275 3.48 -15.67 -6.87
C THR A 275 2.71 -16.91 -6.41
N PRO A 276 1.65 -17.30 -7.12
CA PRO A 276 0.93 -18.53 -6.81
C PRO A 276 1.84 -19.76 -7.00
N ALA A 277 1.63 -20.78 -6.18
CA ALA A 277 2.28 -22.08 -6.25
C ALA A 277 1.24 -23.20 -6.17
N ALA A 278 1.58 -24.35 -6.75
CA ALA A 278 0.75 -25.55 -6.64
C ALA A 278 0.98 -26.30 -5.31
N ASP A 279 2.19 -26.18 -4.75
CA ASP A 279 2.58 -26.88 -3.54
C ASP A 279 2.49 -25.96 -2.30
N PRO A 280 1.69 -26.31 -1.29
CA PRO A 280 1.58 -25.56 -0.03
C PRO A 280 2.70 -25.86 0.98
N THR A 281 3.55 -26.88 0.75
CA THR A 281 4.60 -27.26 1.70
C THR A 281 5.56 -26.13 2.08
N PRO A 282 6.04 -25.25 1.17
CA PRO A 282 6.98 -24.19 1.56
C PRO A 282 6.37 -23.20 2.54
N LEU A 283 5.06 -22.98 2.44
CA LEU A 283 4.33 -22.04 3.27
C LEU A 283 4.02 -22.64 4.65
N LEU A 284 3.71 -23.93 4.72
CA LEU A 284 3.55 -24.65 5.98
C LEU A 284 4.89 -24.77 6.72
N ASP A 285 5.97 -25.09 6.02
CA ASP A 285 7.33 -25.12 6.57
C ASP A 285 7.74 -23.75 7.12
N PHE A 286 7.43 -22.68 6.39
CA PHE A 286 7.64 -21.31 6.86
C PHE A 286 6.89 -21.03 8.17
N LEU A 287 5.59 -21.32 8.26
CA LEU A 287 4.77 -21.00 9.43
C LEU A 287 5.14 -21.86 10.65
N THR A 288 5.44 -23.13 10.45
CA THR A 288 5.93 -24.01 11.53
C THR A 288 7.32 -23.59 12.02
N THR A 289 8.21 -23.20 11.11
CA THR A 289 9.52 -22.62 11.45
C THR A 289 9.36 -21.29 12.16
N LEU A 290 8.39 -20.46 11.77
CA LEU A 290 8.11 -19.18 12.42
C LEU A 290 7.64 -19.37 13.86
N ILE A 291 6.69 -20.28 14.09
CA ILE A 291 6.17 -20.59 15.43
C ILE A 291 7.29 -21.12 16.35
N THR A 292 8.20 -21.93 15.82
CA THR A 292 9.32 -22.49 16.60
C THR A 292 10.47 -21.52 16.82
N THR A 293 10.68 -20.55 15.92
CA THR A 293 11.78 -19.57 15.99
C THR A 293 11.38 -18.28 16.71
N LEU A 294 10.10 -18.08 17.01
CA LEU A 294 9.62 -16.89 17.70
C LEU A 294 10.23 -16.81 19.12
N PRO A 295 10.79 -15.65 19.53
CA PRO A 295 11.38 -15.52 20.86
C PRO A 295 10.30 -15.69 21.93
N PRO A 296 10.58 -16.42 23.03
CA PRO A 296 9.62 -16.64 24.11
C PRO A 296 9.27 -15.35 24.85
N THR A 297 10.10 -14.31 24.76
CA THR A 297 9.79 -12.96 25.22
C THR A 297 10.20 -11.97 24.13
N PRO A 298 9.25 -11.41 23.36
CA PRO A 298 9.59 -10.45 22.32
C PRO A 298 10.19 -9.20 22.96
N PRO A 299 11.20 -8.58 22.31
CA PRO A 299 11.77 -7.32 22.76
C PRO A 299 10.68 -6.26 22.89
N ARG A 300 10.69 -5.53 24.01
CA ARG A 300 9.77 -4.39 24.23
C ARG A 300 10.15 -3.16 23.41
N THR A 301 11.39 -3.08 22.95
CA THR A 301 11.88 -1.93 22.20
C THR A 301 11.32 -1.95 20.78
N TRP A 302 10.50 -0.95 20.48
CA TRP A 302 9.94 -0.74 19.17
C TRP A 302 10.76 0.33 18.42
N GLU A 303 11.59 -0.10 17.47
CA GLU A 303 12.32 0.82 16.59
C GLU A 303 11.48 1.14 15.36
N ASN A 304 11.15 2.42 15.16
CA ASN A 304 10.39 2.88 14.00
C ASN A 304 11.29 3.25 12.81
N HIS A 305 12.55 3.62 13.06
CA HIS A 305 13.46 4.13 12.04
C HIS A 305 14.60 3.15 11.72
N TYR A 306 14.25 2.03 11.10
CA TYR A 306 15.24 1.13 10.52
C TYR A 306 15.03 0.99 9.01
N LEU A 307 16.06 0.48 8.34
CA LEU A 307 15.98 0.01 6.97
C LEU A 307 16.24 -1.48 6.90
N ALA A 308 15.30 -2.15 6.28
CA ALA A 308 15.35 -3.56 5.92
C ALA A 308 15.79 -3.69 4.46
N ILE A 309 16.99 -4.22 4.22
CA ILE A 309 17.50 -4.55 2.88
C ILE A 309 17.50 -6.08 2.74
N PRO A 310 16.62 -6.65 1.89
CA PRO A 310 16.68 -8.07 1.56
C PRO A 310 17.87 -8.31 0.61
N LEU A 311 18.82 -9.15 1.00
CA LEU A 311 19.99 -9.46 0.15
C LEU A 311 19.78 -10.66 -0.76
N ASN A 312 19.01 -11.67 -0.33
CA ASN A 312 18.59 -12.89 -1.04
C ASN A 312 17.62 -13.72 -0.15
N ALA A 313 17.01 -14.79 -0.69
CA ALA A 313 16.07 -15.67 0.02
C ALA A 313 16.59 -16.12 1.41
N GLY A 314 16.06 -15.49 2.46
CA GLY A 314 16.37 -15.80 3.86
C GLY A 314 17.30 -14.82 4.59
N HIS A 315 17.96 -13.89 3.90
CA HIS A 315 18.90 -12.94 4.54
C HIS A 315 18.41 -11.49 4.48
N LEU A 316 18.17 -10.94 5.67
CA LEU A 316 17.79 -9.54 5.88
C LEU A 316 18.91 -8.78 6.58
N ILE A 317 19.41 -7.72 5.97
CA ILE A 317 20.22 -6.72 6.68
C ILE A 317 19.29 -5.66 7.23
N VAL A 318 19.29 -5.53 8.56
CA VAL A 318 18.61 -4.44 9.26
C VAL A 318 19.63 -3.40 9.68
N ILE A 319 19.52 -2.20 9.12
CA ILE A 319 20.26 -1.03 9.58
C ILE A 319 19.39 -0.34 10.64
N HIS A 320 19.79 -0.52 11.90
CA HIS A 320 19.11 0.06 13.06
C HIS A 320 19.24 1.58 13.14
N GLU A 321 18.31 2.21 13.85
CA GLU A 321 18.22 3.66 14.05
C GLU A 321 19.54 4.27 14.59
N HIS A 322 20.20 3.58 15.53
CA HIS A 322 21.43 4.07 16.12
C HIS A 322 22.58 4.20 15.10
N HIS A 323 22.65 3.35 14.06
CA HIS A 323 23.67 3.48 13.01
C HIS A 323 23.49 4.77 12.21
N TYR A 324 22.24 5.13 11.95
CA TYR A 324 21.89 6.35 11.25
C TYR A 324 22.20 7.59 12.08
N LEU A 325 21.87 7.56 13.37
CA LEU A 325 22.23 8.62 14.32
C LEU A 325 23.76 8.79 14.39
N ILE A 326 24.51 7.69 14.49
CA ILE A 326 25.98 7.74 14.49
C ILE A 326 26.50 8.34 13.18
N LEU A 327 25.96 7.93 12.03
CA LEU A 327 26.41 8.43 10.72
C LEU A 327 26.08 9.91 10.53
N LEU A 328 24.87 10.34 10.93
CA LEU A 328 24.47 11.75 10.95
C LEU A 328 25.35 12.59 11.87
N LEU A 329 25.53 12.14 13.12
CA LEU A 329 26.34 12.84 14.10
C LEU A 329 27.81 12.89 13.68
N ALA A 330 28.36 11.80 13.16
CA ALA A 330 29.73 11.75 12.65
C ALA A 330 29.91 12.71 11.46
N GLY A 331 28.98 12.73 10.51
CA GLY A 331 29.03 13.62 9.35
C GLY A 331 28.89 15.10 9.73
N ILE A 332 27.94 15.45 10.60
CA ILE A 332 27.79 16.81 11.13
C ILE A 332 29.05 17.21 11.93
N THR A 333 29.54 16.33 12.80
CA THR A 333 30.75 16.59 13.60
C THR A 333 31.97 16.77 12.71
N ALA A 334 32.12 15.97 11.65
CA ALA A 334 33.22 16.12 10.69
C ALA A 334 33.16 17.49 9.97
N THR A 335 31.97 17.93 9.55
CA THR A 335 31.80 19.24 8.90
C THR A 335 32.03 20.42 9.87
N LEU A 336 31.59 20.29 11.13
CA LEU A 336 31.84 21.27 12.18
C LEU A 336 33.33 21.34 12.58
N LEU A 337 33.97 20.19 12.83
CA LEU A 337 35.40 20.08 13.11
C LEU A 337 36.22 20.69 11.98
N PHE A 338 35.83 20.40 10.73
CA PHE A 338 36.46 21.01 9.57
C PHE A 338 36.33 22.54 9.59
N GLY A 339 35.13 23.06 9.90
CA GLY A 339 34.90 24.49 10.10
C GLY A 339 35.73 25.08 11.25
N PHE A 340 35.89 24.33 12.34
CA PHE A 340 36.66 24.71 13.53
C PHE A 340 38.16 24.76 13.28
N PHE A 341 38.75 23.76 12.61
CA PHE A 341 40.17 23.82 12.20
C PHE A 341 40.47 25.00 11.27
N ARG A 342 39.43 25.55 10.63
CA ARG A 342 39.47 26.77 9.83
C ARG A 342 38.75 27.94 10.52
N PHE A 343 38.84 28.06 11.85
CA PHE A 343 38.10 29.05 12.64
C PHE A 343 38.20 30.50 12.13
N ARG A 344 39.38 30.91 11.65
CA ARG A 344 39.57 32.24 11.02
C ARG A 344 38.68 32.43 9.79
N HIS A 345 38.51 31.39 8.98
CA HIS A 345 37.57 31.40 7.87
C HIS A 345 36.13 31.39 8.37
N LEU A 346 35.78 30.56 9.36
CA LEU A 346 34.42 30.49 9.90
C LEU A 346 33.93 31.84 10.45
N ARG A 347 34.76 32.54 11.24
CA ARG A 347 34.43 33.88 11.76
C ARG A 347 34.24 34.89 10.64
N ARG A 348 35.04 34.79 9.57
CA ARG A 348 34.88 35.59 8.35
C ARG A 348 33.56 35.28 7.64
N TYR A 349 33.21 33.99 7.51
CA TYR A 349 31.94 33.54 6.91
C TYR A 349 30.73 34.05 7.70
N LEU A 350 30.72 33.91 9.02
CA LEU A 350 29.65 34.43 9.88
C LEU A 350 29.51 35.95 9.79
N SER A 351 30.63 36.69 9.78
CA SER A 351 30.60 38.15 9.61
C SER A 351 30.04 38.55 8.24
N ILE A 352 30.41 37.84 7.18
CA ILE A 352 29.86 38.06 5.83
C ILE A 352 28.38 37.72 5.79
N MET A 353 27.97 36.61 6.42
CA MET A 353 26.59 36.16 6.47
C MET A 353 25.70 37.17 7.20
N LYS A 354 26.18 37.73 8.33
CA LYS A 354 25.48 38.80 9.05
C LYS A 354 25.29 40.05 8.19
N ARG A 355 26.25 40.38 7.31
CA ARG A 355 26.10 41.52 6.39
C ARG A 355 25.08 41.26 5.29
N GLY A 356 25.00 40.03 4.81
CA GLY A 356 24.15 39.61 3.68
C GLY A 356 22.84 38.92 4.03
N TRP A 357 22.48 38.85 5.31
CA TRP A 357 21.42 37.97 5.82
C TRP A 357 20.09 38.10 5.09
N PHE A 358 19.73 39.29 4.59
CA PHE A 358 18.49 39.55 3.85
C PHE A 358 18.42 38.85 2.48
N MET A 359 19.56 38.49 1.88
CA MET A 359 19.58 37.87 0.56
C MET A 359 19.04 36.44 0.56
N THR A 360 19.28 35.66 1.63
CA THR A 360 18.75 34.29 1.73
C THR A 360 17.21 34.25 1.81
N PRO A 361 16.53 34.97 2.71
CA PRO A 361 15.06 34.98 2.76
C PRO A 361 14.46 35.59 1.49
N LEU A 362 15.10 36.60 0.88
CA LEU A 362 14.65 37.14 -0.40
C LEU A 362 14.69 36.08 -1.51
N LEU A 363 15.80 35.35 -1.65
CA LEU A 363 15.91 34.27 -2.63
C LEU A 363 14.96 33.11 -2.32
N PHE A 364 14.79 32.76 -1.05
CA PHE A 364 13.80 31.78 -0.61
C PHE A 364 12.38 32.15 -1.05
N LEU A 365 11.94 33.39 -0.76
CA LEU A 365 10.63 33.89 -1.16
C LEU A 365 10.48 33.95 -2.68
N ALA A 366 11.52 34.35 -3.40
CA ALA A 366 11.52 34.33 -4.87
C ALA A 366 11.38 32.90 -5.41
N THR A 367 12.12 31.93 -4.87
CA THR A 367 11.99 30.51 -5.25
C THR A 367 10.58 29.99 -4.97
N GLY A 368 10.02 30.29 -3.80
CA GLY A 368 8.64 29.91 -3.46
C GLY A 368 7.62 30.54 -4.40
N ALA A 369 7.75 31.83 -4.73
CA ALA A 369 6.86 32.51 -5.68
C ALA A 369 6.93 31.92 -7.10
N PHE A 370 8.12 31.51 -7.56
CA PHE A 370 8.27 30.86 -8.87
C PHE A 370 7.77 29.42 -8.89
N LEU A 371 7.89 28.68 -7.78
CA LEU A 371 7.24 27.37 -7.64
C LEU A 371 5.73 27.49 -7.66
N LEU A 372 5.17 28.50 -6.98
CA LEU A 372 3.75 28.83 -7.02
C LEU A 372 3.30 29.14 -8.46
N LEU A 373 4.09 29.90 -9.21
CA LEU A 373 3.82 30.15 -10.63
C LEU A 373 3.81 28.84 -11.43
N GLY A 374 4.73 27.92 -11.16
CA GLY A 374 4.71 26.57 -11.73
C GLY A 374 3.46 25.78 -11.37
N THR A 375 3.00 25.85 -10.13
CA THR A 375 1.74 25.24 -9.70
C THR A 375 0.54 25.85 -10.44
N THR A 376 0.50 27.18 -10.63
CA THR A 376 -0.57 27.84 -11.43
C THR A 376 -0.54 27.48 -12.91
N LEU A 377 0.66 27.29 -13.49
CA LEU A 377 0.80 26.81 -14.86
C LEU A 377 0.28 25.37 -14.99
N LEU A 378 0.63 24.48 -14.07
CA LEU A 378 0.12 23.10 -14.04
C LEU A 378 -1.40 23.06 -13.88
N GLY A 379 -1.97 23.90 -13.00
CA GLY A 379 -3.41 24.05 -12.86
C GLY A 379 -4.09 24.56 -14.14
N SER A 380 -3.42 25.42 -14.89
CA SER A 380 -3.91 25.89 -16.20
C SER A 380 -3.89 24.79 -17.26
N ILE A 381 -2.85 23.93 -17.26
CA ILE A 381 -2.77 22.75 -18.14
C ILE A 381 -3.85 21.73 -17.76
N ALA A 382 -4.07 21.46 -16.47
CA ALA A 382 -5.15 20.58 -16.01
C ALA A 382 -6.54 21.14 -16.40
N GLY A 383 -6.73 22.46 -16.27
CA GLY A 383 -7.93 23.16 -16.72
C GLY A 383 -8.16 23.04 -18.24
N PHE A 384 -7.10 23.11 -19.05
CA PHE A 384 -7.16 22.89 -20.49
C PHE A 384 -7.65 21.47 -20.84
N HIS A 385 -7.16 20.46 -20.12
CA HIS A 385 -7.62 19.06 -20.26
C HIS A 385 -8.98 18.77 -19.60
N ARG A 386 -9.54 19.73 -18.83
CA ARG A 386 -10.79 19.60 -18.05
C ARG A 386 -10.81 18.38 -17.09
N TYR A 387 -9.63 17.87 -16.72
CA TYR A 387 -9.44 16.69 -15.88
C TYR A 387 -8.41 16.97 -14.78
N ASP A 388 -8.88 17.11 -13.54
CA ASP A 388 -8.03 17.57 -12.42
C ASP A 388 -6.98 16.51 -12.02
N ALA A 389 -7.32 15.23 -12.16
CA ALA A 389 -6.40 14.12 -11.88
C ALA A 389 -5.41 13.85 -13.04
N PHE A 390 -5.44 14.63 -14.13
CA PHE A 390 -4.47 14.52 -15.22
C PHE A 390 -3.02 14.61 -14.72
N LEU A 391 -2.76 15.55 -13.82
CA LEU A 391 -1.44 15.78 -13.26
C LEU A 391 -0.93 14.60 -12.41
N LEU A 392 -1.85 13.82 -11.81
CA LEU A 392 -1.49 12.63 -11.03
C LEU A 392 -1.01 11.50 -11.94
N HIS A 393 -1.60 11.36 -13.14
CA HIS A 393 -1.18 10.37 -14.12
C HIS A 393 0.19 10.72 -14.74
N HIS A 394 0.51 12.01 -14.84
CA HIS A 394 1.78 12.52 -15.37
C HIS A 394 2.63 13.22 -14.31
N LEU A 395 2.73 12.60 -13.13
CA LEU A 395 3.36 13.20 -11.95
C LEU A 395 4.81 13.63 -12.19
N GLN A 396 5.61 12.77 -12.83
CA GLN A 396 7.03 13.01 -13.10
C GLN A 396 7.22 14.23 -14.01
N ALA A 397 6.48 14.28 -15.13
CA ALA A 397 6.54 15.39 -16.08
C ALA A 397 6.05 16.70 -15.46
N SER A 398 4.96 16.64 -14.68
CA SER A 398 4.40 17.79 -13.95
C SER A 398 5.41 18.34 -12.94
N PHE A 399 6.05 17.46 -12.19
CA PHE A 399 7.07 17.82 -11.21
C PHE A 399 8.33 18.42 -11.87
N LEU A 400 8.83 17.79 -12.94
CA LEU A 400 9.98 18.29 -13.70
C LEU A 400 9.68 19.64 -14.35
N LEU A 401 8.46 19.88 -14.84
CA LEU A 401 8.05 21.16 -15.39
C LEU A 401 8.14 22.26 -14.33
N LYS A 402 7.64 21.98 -13.13
CA LYS A 402 7.68 22.92 -12.00
C LYS A 402 9.10 23.28 -11.56
N ILE A 403 9.99 22.29 -11.44
CA ILE A 403 11.41 22.54 -11.14
C ILE A 403 12.09 23.31 -12.27
N SER A 404 11.94 22.86 -13.52
CA SER A 404 12.60 23.48 -14.67
C SER A 404 12.15 24.93 -14.87
N LEU A 405 10.86 25.23 -14.71
CA LEU A 405 10.33 26.60 -14.74
C LEU A 405 10.93 27.45 -13.61
N THR A 406 11.00 26.92 -12.40
CA THR A 406 11.58 27.63 -11.25
C THR A 406 13.05 27.96 -11.48
N VAL A 407 13.84 26.99 -11.93
CA VAL A 407 15.25 27.18 -12.26
C VAL A 407 15.40 28.20 -13.40
N PHE A 408 14.55 28.12 -14.43
CA PHE A 408 14.53 29.09 -15.54
C PHE A 408 14.27 30.51 -15.06
N LEU A 409 13.24 30.72 -14.25
CA LEU A 409 12.87 32.04 -13.74
C LEU A 409 13.92 32.61 -12.78
N ILE A 410 14.51 31.77 -11.93
CA ILE A 410 15.60 32.18 -11.03
C ILE A 410 16.85 32.52 -11.81
N SER A 411 17.24 31.70 -12.79
CA SER A 411 18.36 32.01 -13.67
C SER A 411 18.10 33.29 -14.46
N THR A 412 16.86 33.54 -14.92
CA THR A 412 16.47 34.79 -15.58
C THR A 412 16.60 35.98 -14.62
N LEU A 413 16.05 35.86 -13.40
CA LEU A 413 16.15 36.90 -12.38
C LEU A 413 17.61 37.24 -12.07
N LEU A 414 18.44 36.24 -11.83
CA LEU A 414 19.87 36.43 -11.53
C LEU A 414 20.63 37.00 -12.73
N PHE A 415 20.27 36.60 -13.96
CA PHE A 415 20.81 37.17 -15.20
C PHE A 415 20.48 38.67 -15.31
N LEU A 416 19.21 39.04 -15.08
CA LEU A 416 18.74 40.42 -15.14
C LEU A 416 19.37 41.27 -14.03
N LEU A 417 19.37 40.80 -12.79
CA LEU A 417 20.00 41.49 -11.66
C LEU A 417 21.48 41.79 -11.94
N ARG A 418 22.18 40.86 -12.62
CA ARG A 418 23.57 41.06 -13.05
C ARG A 418 23.71 42.09 -14.16
N ILE A 419 22.85 42.06 -15.18
CA ILE A 419 22.85 43.04 -16.28
C ILE A 419 22.61 44.46 -15.75
N PHE A 420 21.60 44.62 -14.91
CA PHE A 420 21.24 45.91 -14.31
C PHE A 420 22.18 46.37 -13.20
N SER A 421 23.24 45.59 -12.91
CA SER A 421 24.22 45.91 -11.87
C SER A 421 23.59 46.19 -10.50
N LEU A 422 22.43 45.58 -10.23
CA LEU A 422 21.78 45.69 -8.93
C LEU A 422 22.70 45.12 -7.85
N PRO A 423 22.60 45.59 -6.59
CA PRO A 423 23.51 45.25 -5.51
C PRO A 423 23.30 43.81 -5.00
N LEU A 424 23.49 42.83 -5.87
CA LEU A 424 23.84 41.47 -5.45
C LEU A 424 25.17 41.54 -4.73
N MET A 425 25.25 40.88 -3.57
CA MET A 425 26.50 40.81 -2.84
C MET A 425 27.55 40.12 -3.71
N ARG A 426 28.52 40.89 -4.19
CA ARG A 426 29.69 40.37 -4.94
C ARG A 426 30.57 39.42 -4.11
N ILE A 427 30.23 39.21 -2.84
CA ILE A 427 30.94 38.34 -1.91
C ILE A 427 30.57 36.89 -2.20
N THR A 428 31.32 36.25 -3.09
CA THR A 428 31.16 34.84 -3.52
C THR A 428 31.09 33.83 -2.37
N HIS A 429 31.77 34.12 -1.27
CA HIS A 429 31.81 33.26 -0.09
C HIS A 429 30.47 33.17 0.66
N TYR A 430 29.60 34.19 0.56
CA TYR A 430 28.29 34.23 1.20
C TYR A 430 27.42 33.04 0.78
N TYR A 431 27.25 32.85 -0.52
CA TYR A 431 26.31 31.88 -1.11
C TYR A 431 26.57 30.45 -0.66
N THR A 432 27.84 30.05 -0.58
CA THR A 432 28.18 28.72 -0.05
C THR A 432 28.02 28.56 1.44
N ALA A 433 28.29 29.61 2.23
CA ALA A 433 28.06 29.52 3.65
C ALA A 433 26.56 29.38 3.93
N ALA A 434 25.74 30.15 3.21
CA ALA A 434 24.29 30.03 3.24
C ALA A 434 23.82 28.63 2.77
N ALA A 435 24.37 28.09 1.67
CA ALA A 435 24.02 26.75 1.20
C ALA A 435 24.36 25.64 2.21
N ILE A 436 25.55 25.68 2.82
CA ILE A 436 25.98 24.71 3.84
C ILE A 436 25.08 24.82 5.08
N LEU A 437 24.74 26.05 5.51
CA LEU A 437 23.87 26.27 6.66
C LEU A 437 22.43 25.79 6.39
N LEU A 438 21.90 26.06 5.18
CA LEU A 438 20.58 25.57 4.80
C LEU A 438 20.56 24.04 4.72
N LEU A 439 21.59 23.39 4.15
CA LEU A 439 21.68 21.92 4.16
C LEU A 439 21.78 21.34 5.57
N ALA A 440 22.48 22.01 6.49
CA ALA A 440 22.49 21.58 7.89
C ALA A 440 21.11 21.73 8.54
N LEU A 441 20.37 22.79 8.19
CA LEU A 441 19.00 23.01 8.63
C LEU A 441 18.03 22.00 7.99
N ASP A 442 18.24 21.62 6.72
CA ASP A 442 17.52 20.53 6.05
C ASP A 442 17.73 19.20 6.76
N ILE A 443 18.97 18.86 7.15
CA ILE A 443 19.24 17.65 7.93
C ILE A 443 18.48 17.68 9.27
N ALA A 444 18.44 18.81 9.96
CA ALA A 444 17.70 18.94 11.21
C ALA A 444 16.18 18.84 11.00
N LEU A 445 15.65 19.57 10.01
CA LEU A 445 14.22 19.61 9.68
C LEU A 445 13.74 18.23 9.21
N PHE A 446 14.32 17.69 8.15
CA PHE A 446 13.92 16.41 7.59
C PHE A 446 14.34 15.22 8.45
N GLY A 447 15.45 15.31 9.18
CA GLY A 447 15.83 14.31 10.18
C GLY A 447 14.87 14.25 11.36
N SER A 448 14.23 15.37 11.75
CA SER A 448 13.20 15.39 12.80
C SER A 448 11.87 14.77 12.37
N ILE A 449 11.55 14.85 11.07
CA ILE A 449 10.39 14.17 10.49
C ILE A 449 10.72 12.68 10.34
N MET A 450 11.86 12.39 9.70
CA MET A 450 12.29 11.04 9.34
C MET A 450 13.81 10.93 9.26
N LEU A 451 14.38 10.16 10.19
CA LEU A 451 15.83 10.01 10.30
C LEU A 451 16.54 9.56 9.00
N PRO A 452 16.01 8.61 8.19
CA PRO A 452 16.65 8.21 6.94
C PRO A 452 16.77 9.34 5.91
N LEU A 453 15.81 10.27 5.91
CA LEU A 453 15.81 11.40 4.99
C LEU A 453 16.95 12.38 5.31
N GLY A 454 17.31 12.52 6.59
CA GLY A 454 18.49 13.29 7.01
C GLY A 454 19.79 12.80 6.37
N ILE A 455 19.93 11.50 6.09
CA ILE A 455 21.15 10.92 5.48
C ILE A 455 21.27 11.33 4.01
N VAL A 456 20.14 11.42 3.32
CA VAL A 456 20.06 11.90 1.94
C VAL A 456 20.63 13.33 1.88
N PHE A 457 20.28 14.19 2.85
CA PHE A 457 20.82 15.54 2.95
C PHE A 457 22.26 15.57 3.47
N LEU A 458 22.67 14.61 4.31
CA LEU A 458 24.05 14.51 4.76
C LEU A 458 25.03 14.34 3.58
N TRP A 459 24.66 13.53 2.58
CA TRP A 459 25.42 13.42 1.34
C TRP A 459 25.61 14.78 0.67
N SER A 460 24.52 15.54 0.49
CA SER A 460 24.55 16.87 -0.09
C SER A 460 25.42 17.83 0.72
N LEU A 461 25.37 17.77 2.05
CA LEU A 461 26.21 18.57 2.96
C LEU A 461 27.71 18.23 2.80
N LEU A 462 28.07 16.95 2.73
CA LEU A 462 29.46 16.52 2.51
C LEU A 462 29.98 16.99 1.14
N CYS A 463 29.16 16.90 0.09
CA CYS A 463 29.52 17.43 -1.22
C CYS A 463 29.64 18.96 -1.22
N ALA A 464 28.73 19.69 -0.56
CA ALA A 464 28.76 21.15 -0.47
C ALA A 464 29.94 21.68 0.36
N THR A 465 30.32 20.97 1.42
CA THR A 465 31.52 21.29 2.20
C THR A 465 32.78 21.01 1.38
N GLY A 466 32.88 19.85 0.71
CA GLY A 466 33.95 19.57 -0.26
C GLY A 466 34.05 20.63 -1.36
N PHE A 467 32.91 21.09 -1.89
CA PHE A 467 32.83 22.15 -2.89
C PHE A 467 33.44 23.47 -2.38
N SER A 468 33.26 23.77 -1.10
CA SER A 468 33.81 24.98 -0.50
C SER A 468 35.34 24.96 -0.38
N VAL A 469 35.91 23.77 -0.15
CA VAL A 469 37.32 23.55 0.20
C VAL A 469 38.21 23.34 -1.02
N THR A 470 37.70 22.61 -2.00
CA THR A 470 38.47 22.20 -3.18
C THR A 470 38.96 23.40 -3.97
N ARG A 471 40.19 23.34 -4.50
CA ARG A 471 40.79 24.44 -5.28
C ARG A 471 40.55 24.30 -6.78
N SER A 472 40.40 23.08 -7.28
CA SER A 472 40.22 22.79 -8.70
C SER A 472 38.78 23.07 -9.15
N ARG A 473 38.65 23.71 -10.32
CA ARG A 473 37.35 24.10 -10.90
C ARG A 473 36.52 22.88 -11.31
N ILE A 474 37.17 21.86 -11.88
CA ILE A 474 36.52 20.63 -12.32
C ILE A 474 35.95 19.86 -11.11
N LEU A 475 36.73 19.72 -10.04
CA LEU A 475 36.26 19.01 -8.85
C LEU A 475 35.09 19.74 -8.18
N ARG A 476 35.08 21.08 -8.19
CA ARG A 476 33.91 21.86 -7.76
C ARG A 476 32.69 21.60 -8.63
N LEU A 477 32.84 21.56 -9.95
CA LEU A 477 31.74 21.21 -10.84
C LEU A 477 31.20 19.80 -10.56
N LEU A 478 32.10 18.81 -10.40
CA LEU A 478 31.72 17.44 -10.05
C LEU A 478 31.01 17.35 -8.70
N LEU A 479 31.53 18.01 -7.66
CA LEU A 479 30.90 18.02 -6.33
C LEU A 479 29.54 18.74 -6.33
N PHE A 480 29.38 19.79 -7.15
CA PHE A 480 28.09 20.43 -7.37
C PHE A 480 27.08 19.45 -8.01
N LEU A 481 27.47 18.78 -9.09
CA LEU A 481 26.61 17.80 -9.78
C LEU A 481 26.28 16.58 -8.90
N LEU A 482 27.21 16.16 -8.06
CA LEU A 482 27.04 15.03 -7.15
C LEU A 482 26.15 15.39 -5.94
N SER A 483 26.06 16.67 -5.59
CA SER A 483 25.36 17.12 -4.38
C SER A 483 23.85 16.84 -4.38
N PRO A 484 23.05 17.11 -5.45
CA PRO A 484 21.63 16.78 -5.46
C PRO A 484 21.35 15.33 -5.88
N LEU A 485 22.35 14.53 -6.26
CA LEU A 485 22.14 13.23 -6.93
C LEU A 485 21.27 12.29 -6.09
N TRP A 486 21.58 12.15 -4.80
CA TRP A 486 20.81 11.30 -3.90
C TRP A 486 19.37 11.82 -3.69
N ILE A 487 19.18 13.14 -3.61
CA ILE A 487 17.85 13.74 -3.49
C ILE A 487 17.03 13.45 -4.75
N VAL A 488 17.61 13.69 -5.94
CA VAL A 488 16.96 13.40 -7.24
C VAL A 488 16.62 11.91 -7.35
N TYR A 489 17.52 11.02 -6.93
CA TYR A 489 17.27 9.58 -6.90
C TYR A 489 16.09 9.22 -5.99
N THR A 490 16.07 9.73 -4.76
CA THR A 490 14.96 9.47 -3.83
C THR A 490 13.63 10.00 -4.37
N LEU A 491 13.65 11.17 -4.99
CA LEU A 491 12.47 11.84 -5.52
C LEU A 491 11.95 11.17 -6.79
N TRP A 492 12.84 10.73 -7.68
CA TRP A 492 12.47 9.91 -8.83
C TRP A 492 11.72 8.65 -8.40
N TRP A 493 12.26 7.97 -7.38
CA TRP A 493 11.66 6.75 -6.88
C TRP A 493 10.29 7.03 -6.23
N ILE A 494 10.19 8.13 -5.48
CA ILE A 494 8.93 8.60 -4.90
C ILE A 494 7.87 8.82 -5.98
N LEU A 495 8.24 9.54 -7.04
CA LEU A 495 7.33 9.88 -8.14
C LEU A 495 7.01 8.68 -9.05
N SER A 496 7.73 7.58 -8.94
CA SER A 496 7.49 6.34 -9.70
C SER A 496 6.60 5.34 -8.95
N THR A 497 6.23 5.63 -7.70
CA THR A 497 5.37 4.75 -6.89
C THR A 497 3.91 4.97 -7.32
N PRO A 498 3.08 3.91 -7.48
CA PRO A 498 1.72 4.00 -8.05
C PRO A 498 0.72 4.80 -7.21
N THR A 499 1.00 5.01 -5.92
CA THR A 499 0.19 5.82 -5.00
C THR A 499 0.98 7.03 -4.48
N PRO A 500 1.38 7.96 -5.36
CA PRO A 500 2.16 9.11 -4.92
C PRO A 500 1.28 10.01 -4.04
N SER A 501 1.77 10.34 -2.85
CA SER A 501 1.08 11.30 -1.98
C SER A 501 0.86 12.61 -2.75
N PRO A 502 -0.38 13.10 -2.91
CA PRO A 502 -0.67 14.34 -3.63
C PRO A 502 -0.07 15.57 -2.93
N LEU A 503 0.49 15.40 -1.73
CA LEU A 503 1.10 16.41 -0.87
C LEU A 503 2.24 17.21 -1.54
N LEU A 504 2.93 16.63 -2.53
CA LEU A 504 3.95 17.34 -3.33
C LEU A 504 3.34 18.27 -4.41
N LEU A 505 2.06 18.10 -4.75
CA LEU A 505 1.37 18.92 -5.76
C LEU A 505 0.19 19.77 -5.21
N THR A 506 -0.45 19.42 -4.08
CA THR A 506 -1.85 19.86 -3.85
C THR A 506 -2.18 20.76 -2.63
N PRO A 507 -1.28 21.06 -1.68
CA PRO A 507 -1.37 22.33 -0.98
C PRO A 507 -0.34 23.31 -1.57
N PRO A 508 -0.77 24.27 -2.43
CA PRO A 508 0.13 25.06 -3.26
C PRO A 508 1.15 25.86 -2.43
N ALA A 509 0.78 26.41 -1.27
CA ALA A 509 1.70 27.26 -0.52
C ALA A 509 2.73 26.47 0.32
N ALA A 510 2.28 25.48 1.10
CA ALA A 510 3.17 24.76 2.01
C ALA A 510 4.15 23.83 1.28
N GLY A 511 3.66 23.10 0.27
CA GLY A 511 4.51 22.24 -0.57
C GLY A 511 5.55 23.05 -1.34
N ASP A 512 5.17 24.22 -1.87
CA ASP A 512 6.08 25.07 -2.66
C ASP A 512 7.12 25.76 -1.79
N LEU A 513 6.77 26.15 -0.56
CA LEU A 513 7.73 26.68 0.40
C LEU A 513 8.72 25.61 0.87
N LEU A 514 8.25 24.38 1.11
CA LEU A 514 9.12 23.25 1.45
C LEU A 514 10.08 22.93 0.28
N MET A 515 9.56 22.87 -0.94
CA MET A 515 10.36 22.67 -2.16
C MET A 515 11.33 23.82 -2.42
N ALA A 516 10.95 25.06 -2.12
CA ALA A 516 11.84 26.21 -2.19
C ALA A 516 13.01 26.05 -1.22
N PHE A 517 12.71 25.59 0.00
CA PHE A 517 13.71 25.34 1.03
C PHE A 517 14.72 24.28 0.55
N LEU A 518 14.22 23.19 -0.03
CA LEU A 518 15.01 22.09 -0.61
C LEU A 518 15.88 22.51 -1.81
N LEU A 519 15.36 23.36 -2.70
CA LEU A 519 16.07 23.78 -3.92
C LEU A 519 17.09 24.87 -3.67
N LEU A 520 16.86 25.74 -2.68
CA LEU A 520 17.66 26.93 -2.43
C LEU A 520 19.16 26.67 -2.23
N PRO A 521 19.62 25.67 -1.44
CA PRO A 521 21.05 25.38 -1.30
C PRO A 521 21.75 25.15 -2.64
N PHE A 522 21.11 24.42 -3.55
CA PHE A 522 21.66 24.09 -4.86
C PHE A 522 21.70 25.31 -5.78
N LEU A 523 20.68 26.17 -5.72
CA LEU A 523 20.66 27.44 -6.46
C LEU A 523 21.76 28.39 -5.98
N LEU A 524 22.02 28.44 -4.67
CA LEU A 524 23.13 29.22 -4.11
C LEU A 524 24.50 28.67 -4.55
N LEU A 525 24.65 27.35 -4.61
CA LEU A 525 25.87 26.70 -5.14
C LEU A 525 26.07 26.98 -6.63
N LEU A 526 25.01 26.90 -7.42
CA LEU A 526 24.99 27.24 -8.85
C LEU A 526 25.48 28.68 -9.06
N PHE A 527 24.97 29.62 -8.26
CA PHE A 527 25.39 31.01 -8.32
C PHE A 527 26.87 31.20 -7.99
N ARG A 528 27.39 30.55 -6.94
CA ARG A 528 28.84 30.61 -6.64
C ARG A 528 29.67 30.02 -7.78
N LEU A 529 29.22 28.93 -8.38
CA LEU A 529 29.94 28.26 -9.46
C LEU A 529 30.03 29.15 -10.71
N ASP A 530 28.96 29.87 -11.06
CA ASP A 530 28.96 30.80 -12.19
C ASP A 530 29.99 31.94 -12.00
N ILE A 531 30.04 32.54 -10.79
CA ILE A 531 31.03 33.59 -10.51
C ILE A 531 32.45 33.04 -10.59
N LEU A 532 32.67 31.78 -10.18
CA LEU A 532 34.00 31.17 -10.19
C LEU A 532 34.50 30.84 -11.61
N LEU A 533 33.60 30.42 -12.49
CA LEU A 533 33.93 30.05 -13.88
C LEU A 533 33.95 31.25 -14.81
N HIS A 534 33.55 32.42 -14.33
CA HIS A 534 33.53 33.64 -15.10
C HIS A 534 34.91 33.98 -15.66
N ARG A 535 34.98 34.18 -16.99
CA ARG A 535 36.15 34.76 -17.65
C ARG A 535 36.02 36.28 -17.59
N PRO A 536 37.08 37.02 -17.21
CA PRO A 536 37.03 38.47 -17.02
C PRO A 536 36.66 39.27 -18.29
N ALA A 537 36.70 38.66 -19.47
CA ALA A 537 36.42 39.31 -20.75
C ALA A 537 34.93 39.40 -21.11
N THR A 538 34.05 38.58 -20.53
CA THR A 538 32.61 38.62 -20.83
C THR A 538 31.86 39.30 -19.69
N LYS A 539 30.78 40.04 -19.95
CA LYS A 539 29.92 40.58 -18.87
C LYS A 539 28.99 39.51 -18.28
N VAL A 540 28.78 38.42 -19.02
CA VAL A 540 27.85 37.33 -18.73
C VAL A 540 28.61 36.08 -18.27
N GLY A 541 28.11 35.41 -17.25
CA GLY A 541 28.58 34.09 -16.80
C GLY A 541 28.07 32.99 -17.72
N THR A 542 28.98 32.15 -18.22
CA THR A 542 28.64 31.10 -19.21
C THR A 542 27.73 30.02 -18.63
N LEU A 543 27.84 29.76 -17.33
CA LEU A 543 27.10 28.67 -16.70
C LEU A 543 25.67 29.08 -16.37
N LEU A 544 25.45 30.31 -15.92
CA LEU A 544 24.12 30.85 -15.71
C LEU A 544 23.36 30.96 -17.04
N LEU A 545 24.00 31.43 -18.12
CA LEU A 545 23.42 31.42 -19.47
C LEU A 545 23.09 30.01 -19.95
N LEU A 546 23.98 29.03 -19.74
CA LEU A 546 23.70 27.64 -20.07
C LEU A 546 22.51 27.09 -19.28
N SER A 547 22.45 27.36 -17.97
CA SER A 547 21.33 26.95 -17.13
C SER A 547 20.02 27.57 -17.60
N LEU A 548 20.03 28.85 -18.01
CA LEU A 548 18.87 29.56 -18.55
C LEU A 548 18.37 28.91 -19.84
N ILE A 549 19.28 28.61 -20.78
CA ILE A 549 18.92 27.98 -22.06
C ILE A 549 18.39 26.57 -21.84
N LEU A 550 19.08 25.74 -21.05
CA LEU A 550 18.69 24.35 -20.81
C LEU A 550 17.36 24.24 -20.05
N SER A 551 17.19 25.03 -18.99
CA SER A 551 15.94 25.03 -18.21
C SER A 551 14.78 25.64 -18.99
N GLY A 552 15.01 26.68 -19.79
CA GLY A 552 14.00 27.25 -20.69
C GLY A 552 13.56 26.26 -21.75
N LEU A 553 14.51 25.55 -22.38
CA LEU A 553 14.21 24.51 -23.36
C LEU A 553 13.45 23.34 -22.72
N ALA A 554 13.88 22.87 -21.55
CA ALA A 554 13.17 21.83 -20.80
C ALA A 554 11.73 22.25 -20.44
N THR A 555 11.55 23.48 -19.96
CA THR A 555 10.22 24.04 -19.64
C THR A 555 9.33 24.06 -20.88
N ALA A 556 9.84 24.53 -22.03
CA ALA A 556 9.09 24.58 -23.28
C ALA A 556 8.70 23.17 -23.78
N LEU A 557 9.65 22.23 -23.78
CA LEU A 557 9.41 20.85 -24.20
C LEU A 557 8.41 20.14 -23.29
N LEU A 558 8.54 20.27 -21.96
CA LEU A 558 7.63 19.64 -21.00
C LEU A 558 6.23 20.24 -21.06
N THR A 559 6.12 21.57 -21.20
CA THR A 559 4.82 22.24 -21.38
C THR A 559 4.15 21.75 -22.66
N THR A 560 4.90 21.68 -23.77
CA THR A 560 4.39 21.19 -25.05
C THR A 560 3.99 19.72 -24.95
N HIS A 561 4.81 18.89 -24.31
CA HIS A 561 4.52 17.48 -24.10
C HIS A 561 3.22 17.29 -23.30
N LEU A 562 3.05 17.99 -22.18
CA LEU A 562 1.84 17.87 -21.35
C LEU A 562 0.58 18.43 -22.05
N LEU A 563 0.71 19.44 -22.91
CA LEU A 563 -0.42 19.96 -23.69
C LEU A 563 -0.85 19.03 -24.83
N LEU A 564 0.10 18.32 -25.45
CA LEU A 564 -0.17 17.43 -26.59
C LEU A 564 -0.50 15.99 -26.18
N THR A 565 -0.19 15.59 -24.95
CA THR A 565 -0.46 14.22 -24.47
C THR A 565 -1.97 14.02 -24.30
N PRO A 566 -2.57 13.00 -24.93
CA PRO A 566 -4.00 12.74 -24.78
C PRO A 566 -4.34 12.39 -23.33
N THR A 567 -5.45 12.92 -22.82
CA THR A 567 -5.91 12.72 -21.44
C THR A 567 -6.28 11.27 -21.14
N PHE A 568 -6.83 10.57 -22.16
CA PHE A 568 -7.33 9.20 -22.04
C PHE A 568 -6.84 8.39 -23.24
N THR A 569 -6.37 7.16 -22.98
CA THR A 569 -5.94 6.18 -24.00
C THR A 569 -6.66 4.86 -23.77
N GLU A 570 -6.50 3.87 -24.66
CA GLU A 570 -7.04 2.53 -24.44
C GLU A 570 -6.44 1.85 -23.20
N GLU A 571 -5.19 2.17 -22.86
CA GLU A 571 -4.51 1.69 -21.64
C GLU A 571 -4.96 2.43 -20.38
N THR A 572 -5.38 3.70 -20.50
CA THR A 572 -5.87 4.54 -19.41
C THR A 572 -7.25 5.10 -19.76
N PRO A 573 -8.28 4.24 -19.80
CA PRO A 573 -9.60 4.64 -20.21
C PRO A 573 -10.21 5.59 -19.19
N ARG A 574 -11.06 6.48 -19.67
CA ARG A 574 -11.79 7.43 -18.85
C ARG A 574 -12.74 6.69 -17.89
N PRO A 575 -12.61 6.87 -16.56
CA PRO A 575 -13.56 6.29 -15.63
C PRO A 575 -14.90 7.03 -15.72
N VAL A 576 -15.99 6.28 -15.85
CA VAL A 576 -17.36 6.78 -15.80
C VAL A 576 -18.13 5.90 -14.83
N HIS A 577 -18.60 6.50 -13.75
CA HIS A 577 -19.43 5.84 -12.76
C HIS A 577 -20.89 6.06 -13.11
N VAL A 578 -21.63 4.97 -13.29
CA VAL A 578 -23.07 5.02 -13.55
C VAL A 578 -23.76 4.44 -12.34
N VAL A 579 -24.47 5.28 -11.59
CA VAL A 579 -25.24 4.87 -10.43
C VAL A 579 -26.72 4.98 -10.74
N GLU A 580 -27.40 3.85 -10.72
CA GLU A 580 -28.81 3.73 -10.98
C GLU A 580 -29.55 3.51 -9.65
N TYR A 581 -30.44 4.41 -9.28
CA TYR A 581 -31.35 4.24 -8.14
C TYR A 581 -32.73 3.84 -8.65
N ILE A 582 -33.26 2.72 -8.18
CA ILE A 582 -34.60 2.25 -8.52
C ILE A 582 -35.42 2.16 -7.24
N ASP A 583 -36.42 3.02 -7.12
CA ASP A 583 -37.41 2.98 -6.05
C ASP A 583 -38.70 2.28 -6.52
N GLU A 584 -39.79 2.40 -5.78
CA GLU A 584 -41.11 1.83 -6.15
C GLU A 584 -41.74 2.52 -7.35
N THR A 585 -41.49 3.82 -7.53
CA THR A 585 -42.13 4.65 -8.56
C THR A 585 -41.16 5.15 -9.62
N GLU A 586 -39.93 5.47 -9.23
CA GLU A 586 -38.97 6.18 -10.07
C GLU A 586 -37.63 5.44 -10.20
N ARG A 587 -37.07 5.51 -11.39
CA ARG A 587 -35.69 5.13 -11.72
C ARG A 587 -34.89 6.41 -11.94
N ARG A 588 -33.86 6.64 -11.15
CA ARG A 588 -32.93 7.76 -11.30
C ARG A 588 -31.55 7.26 -11.69
N ILE A 589 -31.14 7.53 -12.92
CA ILE A 589 -29.80 7.22 -13.43
C ILE A 589 -28.93 8.45 -13.24
N THR A 590 -27.82 8.30 -12.50
CA THR A 590 -26.81 9.34 -12.31
C THR A 590 -25.52 8.87 -12.96
N VAL A 591 -25.00 9.65 -13.89
CA VAL A 591 -23.73 9.40 -14.57
C VAL A 591 -22.73 10.43 -14.10
N GLU A 592 -21.60 9.99 -13.58
CA GLU A 592 -20.54 10.85 -13.06
C GLU A 592 -19.20 10.50 -13.71
N SER A 593 -18.43 11.52 -14.04
CA SER A 593 -17.07 11.35 -14.57
C SER A 593 -16.20 12.53 -14.17
N PRO A 594 -14.90 12.31 -13.91
CA PRO A 594 -13.99 13.40 -13.55
C PRO A 594 -13.71 14.37 -14.72
N ALA A 595 -14.02 13.97 -15.95
CA ALA A 595 -14.01 14.82 -17.13
C ALA A 595 -15.45 15.13 -17.62
N PRO A 596 -15.68 16.14 -18.48
CA PRO A 596 -17.00 16.46 -19.03
C PRO A 596 -17.57 15.34 -19.91
N LEU A 597 -18.83 14.92 -19.72
CA LEU A 597 -19.45 13.74 -20.36
C LEU A 597 -19.76 13.86 -21.86
N SER A 598 -19.37 14.97 -22.50
CA SER A 598 -19.64 15.22 -23.93
C SER A 598 -19.09 14.14 -24.85
N GLY A 599 -19.87 13.82 -25.88
CA GLY A 599 -19.50 12.81 -26.89
C GLY A 599 -19.82 11.37 -26.48
N LEU A 600 -20.32 11.15 -25.26
CA LEU A 600 -20.79 9.85 -24.80
C LEU A 600 -22.30 9.72 -25.01
N ILE A 601 -22.74 8.49 -25.30
CA ILE A 601 -24.15 8.15 -25.48
C ILE A 601 -24.51 7.18 -24.36
N LEU A 602 -25.52 7.56 -23.56
CA LEU A 602 -26.11 6.69 -22.56
C LEU A 602 -27.21 5.87 -23.23
N THR A 603 -27.07 4.54 -23.22
CA THR A 603 -28.08 3.59 -23.65
C THR A 603 -28.75 2.95 -22.43
N TYR A 604 -30.06 3.07 -22.33
CA TYR A 604 -30.85 2.46 -21.25
C TYR A 604 -32.15 1.91 -21.86
N ASP A 605 -32.50 0.68 -21.50
CA ASP A 605 -33.61 -0.07 -22.10
C ASP A 605 -33.48 -0.13 -23.64
N THR A 606 -34.28 0.65 -24.37
CA THR A 606 -34.24 0.83 -25.83
C THR A 606 -33.96 2.27 -26.26
N ALA A 607 -33.84 3.19 -25.30
CA ALA A 607 -33.61 4.60 -25.53
C ALA A 607 -32.12 4.92 -25.48
N TRP A 608 -31.73 5.94 -26.24
CA TRP A 608 -30.39 6.50 -26.21
C TRP A 608 -30.49 8.00 -25.98
N LYS A 609 -29.56 8.54 -25.18
CA LYS A 609 -29.50 9.98 -24.91
C LYS A 609 -28.04 10.45 -24.95
N PRO A 610 -27.70 11.47 -25.76
CA PRO A 610 -26.37 12.06 -25.72
C PRO A 610 -26.17 12.75 -24.37
N LEU A 611 -25.00 12.54 -23.76
CA LEU A 611 -24.67 13.15 -22.48
C LEU A 611 -24.19 14.60 -22.67
N PRO A 612 -24.58 15.52 -21.76
CA PRO A 612 -24.22 16.93 -21.85
C PRO A 612 -22.75 17.20 -21.52
N GLU A 613 -22.29 18.43 -21.79
CA GLU A 613 -20.96 18.97 -21.45
C GLU A 613 -20.76 19.25 -19.94
N THR A 614 -21.28 18.37 -19.08
CA THR A 614 -21.16 18.47 -17.62
C THR A 614 -20.49 17.22 -17.06
N ARG A 615 -19.92 17.31 -15.85
CA ARG A 615 -19.28 16.16 -15.17
C ARG A 615 -20.31 15.18 -14.59
N THR A 616 -21.53 15.64 -14.35
CA THR A 616 -22.61 14.90 -13.71
C THR A 616 -23.89 15.05 -14.52
N PHE A 617 -24.56 13.95 -14.81
CA PHE A 617 -25.85 13.94 -15.50
C PHE A 617 -26.84 13.07 -14.74
N SER A 618 -28.05 13.58 -14.50
CA SER A 618 -29.13 12.81 -13.87
C SER A 618 -30.34 12.74 -14.78
N LEU A 619 -30.92 11.54 -14.91
CA LEU A 619 -32.14 11.28 -15.64
C LEU A 619 -33.12 10.51 -14.75
N THR A 620 -34.37 10.96 -14.72
CA THR A 620 -35.46 10.23 -14.06
C THR A 620 -36.37 9.61 -15.11
N THR A 621 -36.66 8.32 -14.97
CA THR A 621 -37.59 7.55 -15.79
C THR A 621 -38.51 6.69 -14.90
N PRO A 622 -39.60 6.13 -15.43
CA PRO A 622 -40.44 5.21 -14.66
C PRO A 622 -39.65 3.99 -14.17
N ALA A 623 -39.92 3.55 -12.94
CA ALA A 623 -39.22 2.39 -12.36
C ALA A 623 -39.55 1.08 -13.13
N PRO A 624 -38.54 0.27 -13.49
CA PRO A 624 -38.77 -1.10 -13.92
C PRO A 624 -39.22 -1.96 -12.72
N PRO A 625 -39.82 -3.14 -12.96
CA PRO A 625 -40.13 -4.08 -11.87
C PRO A 625 -38.85 -4.44 -11.10
N SER A 626 -38.88 -4.30 -9.78
CA SER A 626 -37.74 -4.62 -8.93
C SER A 626 -37.53 -6.13 -8.85
N PRO A 627 -36.28 -6.61 -8.98
CA PRO A 627 -35.93 -8.01 -8.74
C PRO A 627 -35.99 -8.37 -7.24
N LEU A 628 -36.11 -7.38 -6.36
CA LEU A 628 -36.07 -7.54 -4.92
C LEU A 628 -37.49 -7.76 -4.37
N LEU A 629 -37.71 -8.95 -3.83
CA LEU A 629 -38.96 -9.39 -3.23
C LEU A 629 -38.82 -9.35 -1.71
N LEU A 630 -39.70 -8.60 -1.06
CA LEU A 630 -39.79 -8.53 0.39
C LEU A 630 -41.06 -9.23 0.84
N SER A 631 -40.92 -10.19 1.74
CA SER A 631 -42.06 -10.79 2.42
C SER A 631 -41.87 -10.70 3.92
N THR A 632 -42.97 -10.48 4.63
CA THR A 632 -42.97 -10.36 6.09
C THR A 632 -43.94 -11.37 6.67
N ARG A 633 -43.54 -12.00 7.77
CA ARG A 633 -44.45 -12.76 8.63
C ARG A 633 -44.44 -12.13 10.01
N GLU A 634 -45.62 -11.71 10.44
CA GLU A 634 -45.80 -11.07 11.74
C GLU A 634 -46.31 -12.08 12.76
N HIS A 635 -45.61 -12.18 13.89
CA HIS A 635 -46.01 -12.97 15.04
C HIS A 635 -46.14 -12.05 16.26
N ARG A 636 -47.36 -11.98 16.80
CA ARG A 636 -47.66 -11.16 17.98
C ARG A 636 -47.54 -12.01 19.23
N PHE A 637 -46.75 -11.54 20.20
CA PHE A 637 -46.64 -12.18 21.50
C PHE A 637 -46.50 -11.11 22.59
N LEU A 638 -47.51 -11.01 23.46
CA LEU A 638 -47.61 -9.96 24.48
C LEU A 638 -47.50 -8.55 23.85
N ASN A 639 -46.65 -7.68 24.40
CA ASN A 639 -46.39 -6.33 23.90
C ASN A 639 -45.29 -6.27 22.83
N ARG A 640 -44.88 -7.44 22.29
CA ARG A 640 -43.83 -7.54 21.27
C ARG A 640 -44.42 -8.04 19.96
N LEU A 641 -43.99 -7.42 18.88
CA LEU A 641 -44.23 -7.84 17.51
C LEU A 641 -42.91 -8.39 16.97
N ARG A 642 -42.88 -9.68 16.68
CA ARG A 642 -41.79 -10.31 15.93
C ARG A 642 -42.14 -10.24 14.45
N VAL A 643 -41.29 -9.59 13.68
CA VAL A 643 -41.40 -9.55 12.21
C VAL A 643 -40.27 -10.40 11.65
N ASP A 644 -40.61 -11.53 11.05
CA ASP A 644 -39.66 -12.31 10.25
C ASP A 644 -39.67 -11.73 8.83
N LEU A 645 -38.65 -10.92 8.51
CA LEU A 645 -38.43 -10.34 7.19
C LEU A 645 -37.63 -11.31 6.33
N THR A 646 -38.17 -11.70 5.17
CA THR A 646 -37.44 -12.47 4.16
C THR A 646 -37.20 -11.60 2.93
N ILE A 647 -35.92 -11.44 2.58
CA ILE A 647 -35.44 -10.69 1.43
C ILE A 647 -34.97 -11.70 0.39
N GLU A 648 -35.64 -11.72 -0.76
CA GLU A 648 -35.26 -12.53 -1.91
C GLU A 648 -34.91 -11.62 -3.08
N SER A 649 -34.01 -12.06 -3.96
CA SER A 649 -33.67 -11.32 -5.16
C SER A 649 -33.39 -12.28 -6.31
N THR A 650 -33.86 -11.94 -7.51
CA THR A 650 -33.52 -12.69 -8.74
C THR A 650 -32.13 -12.37 -9.27
N LEU A 651 -31.50 -11.29 -8.77
CA LEU A 651 -30.13 -10.90 -9.06
C LEU A 651 -29.23 -11.11 -7.82
N PRO A 652 -27.96 -11.48 -7.99
CA PRO A 652 -27.03 -11.52 -6.87
C PRO A 652 -26.78 -10.10 -6.35
N LEU A 653 -26.77 -9.97 -5.03
CA LEU A 653 -26.57 -8.70 -4.34
C LEU A 653 -25.13 -8.60 -3.86
N ASP A 654 -24.52 -7.45 -4.10
CA ASP A 654 -23.16 -7.14 -3.63
C ASP A 654 -23.18 -6.53 -2.22
N ALA A 655 -24.24 -5.78 -1.87
CA ALA A 655 -24.47 -5.26 -0.53
C ALA A 655 -25.96 -5.08 -0.25
N CYS A 656 -26.35 -5.16 1.02
CA CYS A 656 -27.70 -4.88 1.48
C CYS A 656 -27.65 -4.12 2.82
N HIS A 657 -28.39 -3.01 2.93
CA HIS A 657 -28.55 -2.26 4.16
C HIS A 657 -30.03 -2.12 4.50
N LEU A 658 -30.33 -2.26 5.79
CA LEU A 658 -31.67 -2.03 6.31
C LEU A 658 -31.64 -0.81 7.22
N THR A 659 -32.50 0.15 6.94
CA THR A 659 -32.73 1.29 7.82
C THR A 659 -34.13 1.18 8.39
N LEU A 660 -34.22 1.19 9.71
CA LEU A 660 -35.48 1.23 10.45
C LEU A 660 -35.67 2.64 10.96
N GLU A 661 -36.80 3.28 10.65
CA GLU A 661 -37.12 4.64 11.07
C GLU A 661 -38.47 4.68 11.83
N SER A 662 -38.53 5.46 12.90
CA SER A 662 -39.78 5.73 13.65
C SER A 662 -39.79 7.15 14.21
N GLU A 663 -40.94 7.83 14.11
CA GLU A 663 -41.09 9.23 14.55
C GLU A 663 -41.03 9.38 16.08
N GLU A 664 -41.53 8.38 16.81
CA GLU A 664 -41.66 8.37 18.28
C GLU A 664 -40.44 7.76 19.02
N GLY A 665 -39.34 7.55 18.29
CA GLY A 665 -38.16 6.84 18.78
C GLY A 665 -38.24 5.33 18.56
N LEU A 666 -37.11 4.71 18.22
CA LEU A 666 -37.01 3.33 17.75
C LEU A 666 -36.43 2.42 18.85
N PRO A 667 -37.27 1.76 19.66
CA PRO A 667 -36.82 0.70 20.56
C PRO A 667 -36.69 -0.62 19.79
N LEU A 668 -35.65 -0.74 18.96
CA LEU A 668 -35.27 -2.02 18.40
C LEU A 668 -34.76 -2.90 19.55
N LEU A 669 -35.52 -3.94 19.91
CA LEU A 669 -35.25 -4.75 21.09
C LEU A 669 -34.13 -5.76 20.81
N GLU A 670 -34.30 -6.53 19.74
CA GLU A 670 -33.39 -7.62 19.35
C GLU A 670 -33.44 -7.82 17.83
N THR A 671 -32.31 -8.23 17.27
CA THR A 671 -32.15 -8.72 15.89
C THR A 671 -30.90 -9.58 15.80
N THR A 672 -30.83 -10.49 14.83
CA THR A 672 -29.69 -11.39 14.62
C THR A 672 -28.44 -10.66 14.09
N PHE A 673 -28.61 -9.45 13.55
CA PHE A 673 -27.54 -8.67 12.94
C PHE A 673 -27.18 -7.46 13.79
N PRO A 674 -25.90 -7.04 13.82
CA PRO A 674 -25.49 -5.83 14.52
C PRO A 674 -26.21 -4.61 13.94
N PHE A 675 -26.52 -3.66 14.81
CA PHE A 675 -27.18 -2.42 14.43
C PHE A 675 -26.62 -1.24 15.21
N GLU A 676 -26.65 -0.07 14.56
CA GLU A 676 -26.25 1.20 15.15
C GLU A 676 -27.44 2.13 15.19
N PHE A 677 -27.67 2.77 16.34
CA PHE A 677 -28.64 3.85 16.44
C PHE A 677 -28.00 5.16 16.00
N ASP A 678 -28.78 5.95 15.28
CA ASP A 678 -28.47 7.36 15.13
C ASP A 678 -28.54 8.07 16.50
N THR A 679 -27.86 9.22 16.62
CA THR A 679 -27.77 10.05 17.83
C THR A 679 -29.13 10.34 18.47
N ASP A 680 -30.17 10.53 17.64
CA ASP A 680 -31.54 10.81 18.07
C ASP A 680 -32.36 9.55 18.40
N ARG A 681 -31.80 8.33 18.22
CA ARG A 681 -32.48 7.02 18.39
C ARG A 681 -33.80 6.86 17.62
N LYS A 682 -34.05 7.69 16.62
CA LYS A 682 -35.22 7.57 15.72
C LYS A 682 -34.94 6.65 14.53
N ARG A 683 -33.66 6.38 14.27
CA ARG A 683 -33.19 5.54 13.18
C ARG A 683 -32.23 4.48 13.72
N ALA A 684 -32.35 3.26 13.21
CA ALA A 684 -31.33 2.24 13.35
C ALA A 684 -30.90 1.73 11.98
N LEU A 685 -29.59 1.64 11.78
CA LEU A 685 -28.97 1.00 10.64
C LEU A 685 -28.61 -0.43 11.05
N VAL A 686 -29.24 -1.42 10.43
CA VAL A 686 -28.83 -2.83 10.59
C VAL A 686 -27.77 -3.13 9.53
N VAL A 687 -26.61 -3.59 10.00
CA VAL A 687 -25.44 -3.87 9.15
C VAL A 687 -25.45 -5.35 8.78
N ILE A 688 -25.66 -5.61 7.49
CA ILE A 688 -25.61 -6.97 6.91
C ILE A 688 -24.25 -7.15 6.22
N SER A 689 -23.75 -8.39 6.15
CA SER A 689 -22.53 -8.74 5.41
C SER A 689 -22.55 -8.23 3.96
N PRO A 690 -21.39 -7.83 3.39
CA PRO A 690 -21.24 -7.76 1.94
C PRO A 690 -21.55 -9.15 1.34
N VAL A 691 -22.29 -9.17 0.23
CA VAL A 691 -22.82 -10.38 -0.42
C VAL A 691 -23.72 -11.22 0.52
N PRO A 692 -24.94 -10.75 0.82
CA PRO A 692 -25.85 -11.52 1.68
C PRO A 692 -26.25 -12.85 1.02
N ALA A 693 -26.29 -13.92 1.81
CA ALA A 693 -26.86 -15.18 1.37
C ALA A 693 -28.37 -15.00 1.13
N LEU A 694 -28.83 -15.33 -0.08
CA LEU A 694 -30.23 -15.23 -0.47
C LEU A 694 -30.88 -16.62 -0.46
N PRO A 695 -32.10 -16.78 0.08
CA PRO A 695 -32.94 -15.75 0.69
C PRO A 695 -32.43 -15.35 2.09
N LEU A 696 -32.36 -14.04 2.36
CA LEU A 696 -31.90 -13.51 3.65
C LEU A 696 -33.11 -13.40 4.59
N THR A 697 -33.09 -14.11 5.71
CA THR A 697 -34.16 -14.06 6.72
C THR A 697 -33.67 -13.36 7.98
N LEU A 698 -34.38 -12.33 8.40
CA LEU A 698 -34.00 -11.48 9.52
C LEU A 698 -35.19 -11.28 10.48
N PRO A 699 -35.13 -11.85 11.69
CA PRO A 699 -36.11 -11.59 12.73
C PRO A 699 -35.86 -10.21 13.36
N LEU A 700 -36.90 -9.39 13.38
CA LEU A 700 -36.94 -8.08 14.03
C LEU A 700 -37.91 -8.13 15.21
N TYR A 701 -37.46 -7.73 16.40
CA TYR A 701 -38.32 -7.59 17.57
C TYR A 701 -38.59 -6.11 17.85
N ILE A 702 -39.82 -5.70 17.59
CA ILE A 702 -40.29 -4.32 17.71
C ILE A 702 -41.50 -4.25 18.67
N PRO A 703 -41.80 -3.09 19.29
CA PRO A 703 -42.98 -2.95 20.12
C PRO A 703 -44.25 -3.01 19.28
N HIS A 704 -45.30 -3.57 19.86
CA HIS A 704 -46.61 -3.57 19.24
C HIS A 704 -47.22 -2.15 19.22
N GLY A 705 -47.89 -1.79 18.11
CA GLY A 705 -48.68 -0.56 18.00
C GLY A 705 -47.91 0.70 17.61
N ARG A 706 -46.66 0.58 17.15
CA ARG A 706 -45.89 1.70 16.60
C ARG A 706 -45.53 1.43 15.14
N PRO A 707 -45.90 2.31 14.21
CA PRO A 707 -45.48 2.17 12.82
C PRO A 707 -43.97 2.40 12.73
N ILE A 708 -43.29 1.46 12.06
CA ILE A 708 -41.87 1.54 11.76
C ILE A 708 -41.70 1.43 10.26
N THR A 709 -41.00 2.38 9.66
CA THR A 709 -40.66 2.34 8.24
C THR A 709 -39.36 1.57 8.09
N LEU A 710 -39.43 0.41 7.44
CA LEU A 710 -38.28 -0.38 7.02
C LEU A 710 -37.91 0.03 5.59
N THR A 711 -36.69 0.53 5.40
CA THR A 711 -36.11 0.78 4.08
C THR A 711 -35.02 -0.24 3.81
N VAL A 712 -35.18 -1.02 2.75
CA VAL A 712 -34.18 -1.97 2.24
C VAL A 712 -33.47 -1.33 1.07
N ARG A 713 -32.14 -1.19 1.17
CA ARG A 713 -31.27 -0.72 0.09
C ARG A 713 -30.35 -1.84 -0.33
N ALA A 714 -30.49 -2.32 -1.56
CA ALA A 714 -29.65 -3.39 -2.10
C ALA A 714 -28.84 -2.89 -3.29
N LEU A 715 -27.55 -3.19 -3.29
CA LEU A 715 -26.61 -2.86 -4.36
C LEU A 715 -26.32 -4.12 -5.19
N THR A 716 -26.32 -3.98 -6.51
CA THR A 716 -25.82 -5.00 -7.44
C THR A 716 -25.06 -4.36 -8.60
N ARG A 717 -23.98 -5.01 -9.03
CA ARG A 717 -23.19 -4.69 -10.22
C ARG A 717 -23.62 -5.51 -11.44
N SER A 718 -24.33 -6.61 -11.22
CA SER A 718 -24.73 -7.56 -12.26
C SER A 718 -26.19 -7.40 -12.68
N ASN A 719 -26.57 -6.19 -13.07
CA ASN A 719 -27.89 -5.92 -13.63
C ASN A 719 -27.83 -5.98 -15.16
N PRO A 720 -28.43 -7.00 -15.82
CA PRO A 720 -28.38 -7.14 -17.29
C PRO A 720 -29.15 -6.02 -18.02
N GLY A 721 -30.07 -5.31 -17.35
CA GLY A 721 -30.78 -4.15 -17.88
C GLY A 721 -30.14 -2.81 -17.47
N ALA A 722 -28.93 -2.84 -16.91
CA ALA A 722 -28.28 -1.63 -16.44
C ALA A 722 -27.96 -0.68 -17.61
N PRO A 723 -27.98 0.64 -17.37
CA PRO A 723 -27.53 1.60 -18.34
C PRO A 723 -26.08 1.32 -18.76
N SER A 724 -25.84 1.38 -20.06
CA SER A 724 -24.53 1.16 -20.66
C SER A 724 -24.07 2.40 -21.42
N ILE A 725 -22.75 2.56 -21.53
CA ILE A 725 -22.10 3.58 -22.33
C ILE A 725 -21.04 2.85 -23.15
N SER A 726 -21.21 2.80 -24.47
CA SER A 726 -20.26 2.12 -25.36
C SER A 726 -19.23 3.11 -25.91
N SER A 727 -17.99 3.02 -25.46
CA SER A 727 -16.85 3.71 -26.06
C SER A 727 -15.54 2.96 -25.73
N PRO A 728 -14.63 2.76 -26.71
CA PRO A 728 -13.35 2.08 -26.46
C PRO A 728 -12.43 2.86 -25.51
N LEU A 729 -12.69 4.15 -25.30
CA LEU A 729 -11.88 5.04 -24.43
C LEU A 729 -12.49 5.21 -23.03
N VAL A 730 -13.54 4.45 -22.69
CA VAL A 730 -14.27 4.61 -21.43
C VAL A 730 -14.33 3.29 -20.68
N LYS A 731 -13.98 3.33 -19.40
CA LYS A 731 -14.25 2.25 -18.45
C LYS A 731 -15.49 2.63 -17.66
N VAL A 732 -16.57 1.91 -17.91
CA VAL A 732 -17.85 2.14 -17.25
C VAL A 732 -17.94 1.23 -16.03
N GLU A 733 -18.19 1.82 -14.87
CA GLU A 733 -18.48 1.10 -13.63
C GLU A 733 -19.93 1.37 -13.25
N THR A 734 -20.78 0.37 -13.47
CA THR A 734 -22.22 0.49 -13.23
C THR A 734 -22.61 -0.13 -11.89
N HIS A 735 -23.35 0.63 -11.09
CA HIS A 735 -23.89 0.21 -9.81
C HIS A 735 -25.41 0.45 -9.83
N THR A 736 -26.19 -0.58 -9.52
CA THR A 736 -27.64 -0.46 -9.37
C THR A 736 -28.01 -0.58 -7.89
N VAL A 737 -28.78 0.39 -7.40
CA VAL A 737 -29.29 0.47 -6.03
C VAL A 737 -30.80 0.33 -6.08
N TYR A 738 -31.31 -0.79 -5.58
CA TYR A 738 -32.74 -1.00 -5.39
C TYR A 738 -33.15 -0.52 -3.99
N ILE A 739 -34.18 0.32 -3.94
CA ILE A 739 -34.78 0.82 -2.72
C ILE A 739 -36.20 0.26 -2.64
N ARG A 740 -36.52 -0.32 -1.48
CA ARG A 740 -37.87 -0.79 -1.15
C ARG A 740 -38.23 -0.35 0.25
N THR A 741 -39.46 0.13 0.41
CA THR A 741 -39.95 0.61 1.70
C THR A 741 -41.16 -0.21 2.13
N LEU A 742 -41.13 -0.68 3.37
CA LEU A 742 -42.24 -1.38 3.99
C LEU A 742 -42.60 -0.68 5.30
N THR A 743 -43.89 -0.56 5.57
CA THR A 743 -44.36 -0.13 6.89
C THR A 743 -44.65 -1.37 7.72
N LEU A 744 -43.99 -1.52 8.86
CA LEU A 744 -44.15 -2.61 9.81
C LEU A 744 -44.98 -2.15 11.01
N GLY A 745 -45.79 -3.04 11.58
CA GLY A 745 -46.51 -2.76 12.84
C GLY A 745 -47.63 -1.71 12.73
N GLY A 746 -47.98 -1.29 11.51
CA GLY A 746 -49.23 -0.59 11.23
C GLY A 746 -50.39 -1.56 11.41
N GLY A 747 -51.36 -1.22 12.27
CA GLY A 747 -52.62 -1.98 12.32
C GLY A 747 -53.34 -1.91 10.96
N PRO A 748 -54.19 -2.89 10.64
CA PRO A 748 -55.17 -2.72 9.56
C PRO A 748 -56.04 -1.48 9.79
#